data_AF-A0A4S4BZH8-F1
#
_entry.id   AF-A0A4S4BZH8-F1
#
_cell.length_a   1.000
_cell.length_b   1.000
_cell.length_c   1.000
_cell.angle_alpha   90.00
_cell.angle_beta   90.00
_cell.angle_gamma   90.00
#
_symmetry.space_group_name_H-M   'P 1'
#
loop_
_entity.id
_entity.type
_entity.pdbx_description
1 polymer ?
#
loop_
_entity_poly.entity_id
_entity_poly.type
_entity_poly.pdbx_seq_one_letter_code
_entity_poly.pdbx_strand_id
1 'polypeptide(L)'
;MHVILYLILSVILFIALYSNVKPETLDIELFTVSDQTIYAPATVEDKVDTERKQQEAYDSVEDQYVLKKEITQKQVDLVSSIFDTIIEVRVEEKSEKKGDEADSKSPLTPEEKVTLVQEKLTPSINEKISKETFLPLVNATDDELELAKDAVVTVVNNIMSKEIPIVQLTEAKKQVVEELQFTSLHSDLLKSATELAKYSITPNYVFDLQATEEKRQQAVDNVKESQIKQGQILVEEGELINREIYRKLGLVGLLDDQQSFKPYLGLGLFILLVIAGIVYYFEKKDSPISKKNNSLLLYCLIFAITVLLMKIVSLFQKIDYSHIGYIVPVAFGAILVKLLLNERLAILTCMIFAICGSIIFNEGVTGSFNFAVGIYFLFGSLAGVLFLGEHNLRSKILQAGLFIAGINIISLTAIMLIRNGGYSNVEIGSYFIMACVSGLVSSVLTIGFMPFFETGFGILSTMRLIELSNPNHPMLRKILTETPGTYHHSVMVANLSESACEAIGADGLLARVGSYYHDIGKTKRPQYFIENQMNIENPHNKLSAQLSKNVIISHVTDGVEILKKNKMPKEFIDIAEQHHGTTLLKYFYHQAKESNENIYEEEFRYPGPKPQTKEIAIISIADSVEAAVRSMSNPTPDKIEKLVRSIISDRLQDHQLDECDITLRELDIIAKSLCESLNGIFHSRIEYPELTKKQKVK
;
A
#
# COMPACT_ATOMS: atom_id res chain seq x y z
N MET A 1 18.11 9.54 24.78
CA MET A 1 17.66 10.64 23.90
C MET A 1 16.91 10.12 22.67
N HIS A 2 17.49 9.24 21.85
CA HIS A 2 16.82 8.68 20.65
C HIS A 2 15.50 7.93 20.94
N VAL A 3 15.40 7.13 22.01
CA VAL A 3 14.14 6.47 22.41
C VAL A 3 13.01 7.48 22.70
N ILE A 4 13.36 8.61 23.32
CA ILE A 4 12.41 9.69 23.61
C ILE A 4 11.92 10.34 22.30
N LEU A 5 12.80 10.51 21.31
CA LEU A 5 12.42 11.05 19.99
C LEU A 5 11.44 10.13 19.25
N TYR A 6 11.63 8.81 19.32
CA TYR A 6 10.66 7.86 18.76
C TYR A 6 9.31 7.96 19.46
N LEU A 7 9.30 8.05 20.79
CA LEU A 7 8.06 8.20 21.56
C LEU A 7 7.33 9.52 21.24
N ILE A 8 8.07 10.62 21.12
CA ILE A 8 7.51 11.92 20.69
C ILE A 8 6.88 11.79 19.30
N LEU A 9 7.57 11.14 18.36
CA LEU A 9 7.04 10.93 17.02
C LEU A 9 5.75 10.08 17.04
N SER A 10 5.70 9.03 17.87
CA SER A 10 4.49 8.23 18.08
C SER A 10 3.33 9.08 18.62
N VAL A 11 3.58 9.94 19.60
CA VAL A 11 2.56 10.81 20.19
C VAL A 11 2.05 11.83 19.18
N ILE A 12 2.94 12.46 18.40
CA ILE A 12 2.56 13.40 17.33
C ILE A 12 1.67 12.71 16.30
N LEU A 13 2.06 11.52 15.84
CA LEU A 13 1.25 10.71 14.90
C LEU A 13 -0.11 10.34 15.48
N PHE A 14 -0.14 9.88 16.74
CA PHE A 14 -1.38 9.53 17.40
C PHE A 14 -2.32 10.72 17.47
N ILE A 15 -1.85 11.87 17.97
CA ILE A 15 -2.67 13.09 18.07
C ILE A 15 -3.16 13.55 16.70
N ALA A 16 -2.30 13.53 15.67
CA ALA A 16 -2.67 13.98 14.33
C ALA A 16 -3.76 13.10 13.68
N LEU A 17 -3.69 11.79 13.89
CA LEU A 17 -4.60 10.81 13.28
C LEU A 17 -5.83 10.49 14.15
N TYR A 18 -5.79 10.78 15.44
CA TYR A 18 -6.83 10.41 16.41
C TYR A 18 -8.23 10.83 15.98
N SER A 19 -8.41 12.09 15.55
CA SER A 19 -9.74 12.60 15.19
C SER A 19 -10.32 11.96 13.93
N ASN A 20 -9.49 11.35 13.08
CA ASN A 20 -9.88 10.73 11.82
C ASN A 20 -10.18 9.22 11.96
N VAL A 21 -9.77 8.62 13.09
CA VAL A 21 -10.00 7.20 13.40
C VAL A 21 -11.05 7.03 14.50
N LYS A 22 -11.39 8.11 15.22
CA LYS A 22 -12.48 8.13 16.19
C LYS A 22 -13.79 7.75 15.47
N PRO A 23 -14.53 6.72 15.94
CA PRO A 23 -15.84 6.39 15.39
C PRO A 23 -16.77 7.61 15.45
N GLU A 24 -17.46 7.88 14.35
CA GLU A 24 -18.61 8.79 14.38
C GLU A 24 -19.73 8.08 15.14
N THR A 25 -20.09 8.63 16.30
CA THR A 25 -21.32 8.27 16.99
C THR A 25 -22.34 9.35 16.70
N LEU A 26 -23.54 8.93 16.31
CA LEU A 26 -24.66 9.83 16.08
C LEU A 26 -25.57 9.75 17.31
N ASP A 27 -25.88 10.90 17.90
CA ASP A 27 -26.88 11.01 18.97
C ASP A 27 -28.27 10.90 18.34
N ILE A 28 -28.67 9.66 18.08
CA ILE A 28 -29.92 9.32 17.41
C ILE A 28 -30.82 8.62 18.41
N GLU A 29 -32.01 9.18 18.61
CA GLU A 29 -33.07 8.57 19.39
C GLU A 29 -34.06 7.82 18.49
N LEU A 30 -34.74 6.83 19.07
CA LEU A 30 -35.79 6.11 18.36
C LEU A 30 -36.98 7.04 18.11
N PHE A 31 -37.54 7.02 16.89
CA PHE A 31 -38.67 7.86 16.45
C PHE A 31 -38.36 9.35 16.25
N THR A 32 -37.10 9.74 16.11
CA THR A 32 -36.73 11.08 15.62
C THR A 32 -36.57 11.10 14.11
N VAL A 33 -36.54 12.31 13.54
CA VAL A 33 -36.28 12.53 12.11
C VAL A 33 -34.78 12.74 11.93
N SER A 34 -34.20 12.15 10.89
CA SER A 34 -32.76 12.31 10.60
C SER A 34 -32.46 13.66 9.96
N ASP A 35 -31.54 14.43 10.54
CA ASP A 35 -31.09 15.73 10.00
C ASP A 35 -30.08 15.59 8.84
N GLN A 36 -29.62 14.37 8.55
CA GLN A 36 -28.68 14.07 7.48
C GLN A 36 -28.90 12.65 6.93
N THR A 37 -28.43 12.40 5.71
CA THR A 37 -28.43 11.05 5.13
C THR A 37 -27.32 10.21 5.76
N ILE A 38 -27.65 9.02 6.28
CA ILE A 38 -26.71 8.16 7.00
C ILE A 38 -26.36 6.95 6.14
N TYR A 39 -25.05 6.70 5.96
CA TYR A 39 -24.53 5.57 5.22
C TYR A 39 -23.91 4.51 6.14
N ALA A 40 -23.97 3.25 5.75
CA ALA A 40 -23.33 2.16 6.49
C ALA A 40 -21.79 2.28 6.42
N PRO A 41 -21.07 2.43 7.56
CA PRO A 41 -19.61 2.59 7.58
C PRO A 41 -18.85 1.29 7.26
N ALA A 42 -19.47 0.14 7.47
CA ALA A 42 -18.88 -1.18 7.23
C ALA A 42 -19.95 -2.18 6.77
N THR A 43 -19.51 -3.25 6.11
CA THR A 43 -20.40 -4.37 5.74
C THR A 43 -20.63 -5.25 6.97
N VAL A 44 -21.89 -5.43 7.37
CA VAL A 44 -22.28 -6.24 8.53
C VAL A 44 -23.39 -7.20 8.14
N GLU A 45 -23.32 -8.42 8.67
CA GLU A 45 -24.34 -9.45 8.51
C GLU A 45 -25.61 -9.10 9.30
N ASP A 46 -26.76 -9.12 8.64
CA ASP A 46 -28.06 -8.91 9.28
C ASP A 46 -28.75 -10.26 9.52
N LYS A 47 -28.44 -10.87 10.67
CA LYS A 47 -28.98 -12.17 11.07
C LYS A 47 -30.51 -12.17 11.16
N VAL A 48 -31.09 -11.10 11.69
CA VAL A 48 -32.54 -11.00 11.87
C VAL A 48 -33.26 -10.94 10.52
N ASP A 49 -32.74 -10.17 9.57
CA ASP A 49 -33.32 -10.12 8.22
C ASP A 49 -33.09 -11.44 7.44
N THR A 50 -31.97 -12.12 7.71
CA THR A 50 -31.69 -13.45 7.15
C THR A 50 -32.69 -14.49 7.64
N GLU A 51 -32.92 -14.56 8.95
CA GLU A 51 -33.91 -15.47 9.55
C GLU A 51 -35.33 -15.18 9.04
N ARG A 52 -35.69 -13.90 8.90
CA ARG A 52 -36.98 -13.49 8.33
C ARG A 52 -37.15 -14.01 6.90
N LYS A 53 -36.13 -13.84 6.04
CA LYS A 53 -36.15 -14.34 4.66
C LYS A 53 -36.17 -15.87 4.58
N GLN A 54 -35.49 -16.55 5.49
CA GLN A 54 -35.55 -18.00 5.63
C GLN A 54 -36.96 -18.47 5.97
N GLN A 55 -37.62 -17.80 6.91
CA GLN A 55 -39.00 -18.12 7.27
C GLN A 55 -39.97 -17.86 6.11
N GLU A 56 -39.84 -16.73 5.42
CA GLU A 56 -40.65 -16.41 4.23
C GLU A 56 -40.45 -17.45 3.12
N ALA A 57 -39.21 -17.89 2.90
CA ALA A 57 -38.90 -18.94 1.93
C ALA A 57 -39.54 -20.29 2.33
N TYR A 58 -39.48 -20.65 3.62
CA TYR A 58 -40.12 -21.85 4.17
C TYR A 58 -41.63 -21.84 3.96
N ASP A 59 -42.29 -20.73 4.30
CA ASP A 59 -43.75 -20.58 4.22
C ASP A 59 -44.26 -20.48 2.77
N SER A 60 -43.40 -20.07 1.82
CA SER A 60 -43.74 -19.95 0.40
C SER A 60 -43.83 -21.29 -0.35
N VAL A 61 -43.33 -22.38 0.24
CA VAL A 61 -43.33 -23.70 -0.42
C VAL A 61 -44.69 -24.39 -0.25
N GLU A 62 -45.34 -24.60 -1.38
CA GLU A 62 -46.59 -25.36 -1.47
C GLU A 62 -46.42 -26.82 -1.05
N ASP A 63 -47.48 -27.38 -0.47
CA ASP A 63 -47.56 -28.79 -0.08
C ASP A 63 -47.40 -29.71 -1.30
N GLN A 64 -46.61 -30.76 -1.15
CA GLN A 64 -46.32 -31.72 -2.22
C GLN A 64 -47.25 -32.94 -2.13
N TYR A 65 -47.66 -33.42 -3.29
CA TYR A 65 -48.57 -34.56 -3.41
C TYR A 65 -47.98 -35.58 -4.38
N VAL A 66 -48.19 -36.86 -4.09
CA VAL A 66 -47.64 -37.98 -4.86
C VAL A 66 -48.74 -38.97 -5.22
N LEU A 67 -48.68 -39.44 -6.47
CA LEU A 67 -49.51 -40.53 -6.97
C LEU A 67 -49.06 -41.86 -6.36
N LYS A 68 -49.89 -42.44 -5.48
CA LYS A 68 -49.65 -43.78 -4.93
C LYS A 68 -50.18 -44.85 -5.87
N LYS A 69 -49.30 -45.32 -6.76
CA LYS A 69 -49.56 -46.43 -7.71
C LYS A 69 -49.99 -47.73 -7.02
N GLU A 70 -49.61 -47.92 -5.76
CA GLU A 70 -50.05 -49.05 -4.93
C GLU A 70 -51.57 -49.07 -4.73
N ILE A 71 -52.21 -47.90 -4.67
CA ILE A 71 -53.67 -47.79 -4.54
C ILE A 71 -54.33 -48.24 -5.84
N THR A 72 -53.78 -47.85 -6.99
CA THR A 72 -54.21 -48.31 -8.32
C THR A 72 -54.20 -49.83 -8.41
N GLN A 73 -53.07 -50.45 -8.05
CA GLN A 73 -52.92 -51.91 -8.10
C GLN A 73 -53.93 -52.60 -7.18
N LYS A 74 -54.08 -52.12 -5.93
CA LYS A 74 -55.05 -52.68 -4.98
C LYS A 74 -56.50 -52.62 -5.48
N GLN A 75 -56.89 -51.55 -6.17
CA GLN A 75 -58.24 -51.43 -6.73
C GLN A 75 -58.45 -52.33 -7.94
N VAL A 76 -57.43 -52.50 -8.78
CA VAL A 76 -57.45 -53.48 -9.89
C VAL A 76 -57.56 -54.91 -9.35
N ASP A 77 -56.77 -55.25 -8.34
CA ASP A 77 -56.80 -56.57 -7.70
C ASP A 77 -58.15 -56.83 -7.01
N LEU A 78 -58.74 -55.80 -6.38
CA LEU A 78 -60.07 -55.87 -5.77
C LEU A 78 -61.15 -56.20 -6.79
N VAL A 79 -61.16 -55.49 -7.93
CA VAL A 79 -62.09 -55.76 -9.03
C VAL A 79 -61.91 -57.18 -9.54
N SER A 80 -60.67 -57.59 -9.86
CA SER A 80 -60.41 -58.94 -10.35
C SER A 80 -60.93 -59.98 -9.36
N SER A 81 -60.66 -59.81 -8.07
CA SER A 81 -61.07 -60.74 -7.01
C SER A 81 -62.60 -60.85 -6.90
N ILE A 82 -63.34 -59.75 -7.08
CA ILE A 82 -64.81 -59.77 -7.09
C ILE A 82 -65.33 -60.59 -8.27
N PHE A 83 -64.78 -60.39 -9.48
CA PHE A 83 -65.15 -61.17 -10.65
C PHE A 83 -64.73 -62.65 -10.52
N ASP A 84 -63.55 -62.92 -9.97
CA ASP A 84 -63.05 -64.28 -9.73
C ASP A 84 -63.95 -65.04 -8.74
N THR A 85 -64.45 -64.36 -7.70
CA THR A 85 -65.44 -64.95 -6.76
C THR A 85 -66.75 -65.29 -7.47
N ILE A 86 -67.23 -64.45 -8.39
CA ILE A 86 -68.44 -64.70 -9.20
C ILE A 86 -68.22 -65.90 -10.12
N ILE A 87 -67.04 -66.01 -10.74
CA ILE A 87 -66.66 -67.16 -11.59
C ILE A 87 -66.59 -68.44 -10.75
N GLU A 88 -65.97 -68.39 -9.56
CA GLU A 88 -65.82 -69.54 -8.66
C GLU A 88 -67.17 -70.13 -8.25
N VAL A 89 -68.13 -69.30 -7.80
CA VAL A 89 -69.49 -69.76 -7.42
C VAL A 89 -70.20 -70.45 -8.60
N ARG A 90 -69.93 -70.02 -9.83
CA ARG A 90 -70.51 -70.66 -11.04
C ARG A 90 -69.82 -71.96 -11.43
N VAL A 91 -68.51 -72.05 -11.24
CA VAL A 91 -67.74 -73.28 -11.48
C VAL A 91 -68.09 -74.36 -10.45
N GLU A 92 -68.27 -73.99 -9.19
CA GLU A 92 -68.77 -74.89 -8.13
C GLU A 92 -70.15 -75.47 -8.50
N GLU A 93 -71.07 -74.65 -9.02
CA GLU A 93 -72.36 -75.12 -9.54
C GLU A 93 -72.22 -76.12 -10.70
N LYS A 94 -71.32 -75.85 -11.66
CA LYS A 94 -71.06 -76.77 -12.79
C LYS A 94 -70.39 -78.08 -12.34
N SER A 95 -69.62 -78.04 -11.26
CA SER A 95 -68.90 -79.19 -10.70
C SER A 95 -69.84 -80.09 -9.88
N GLU A 96 -70.78 -79.51 -9.12
CA GLU A 96 -71.84 -80.26 -8.44
C GLU A 96 -72.78 -80.99 -9.43
N LYS A 97 -72.95 -80.49 -10.67
CA LYS A 97 -73.73 -81.13 -11.74
C LYS A 97 -73.05 -82.34 -12.41
N LYS A 98 -71.76 -82.58 -12.17
CA LYS A 98 -70.99 -83.67 -12.83
C LYS A 98 -70.64 -84.85 -11.92
N GLY A 99 -71.05 -84.83 -10.65
CA GLY A 99 -70.92 -85.98 -9.74
C GLY A 99 -72.11 -86.92 -9.88
N ASP A 100 -71.85 -88.18 -10.24
CA ASP A 100 -72.84 -89.26 -10.35
C ASP A 100 -73.58 -89.51 -9.02
N GLU A 101 -74.79 -88.98 -8.89
CA GLU A 101 -75.97 -89.67 -8.38
C GLU A 101 -77.20 -88.80 -8.62
N ALA A 102 -78.19 -89.37 -9.31
CA ALA A 102 -79.42 -88.72 -9.69
C ALA A 102 -80.29 -88.46 -8.46
N ASP A 103 -80.07 -87.32 -7.80
CA ASP A 103 -81.07 -86.68 -6.96
C ASP A 103 -81.23 -85.22 -7.40
N SER A 104 -82.45 -84.89 -7.76
CA SER A 104 -82.85 -83.63 -8.38
C SER A 104 -82.66 -82.45 -7.41
N LYS A 105 -81.48 -81.84 -7.39
CA LYS A 105 -81.34 -80.43 -7.02
C LYS A 105 -81.69 -79.59 -8.24
N SER A 106 -82.81 -78.87 -8.16
CA SER A 106 -83.17 -77.81 -9.11
C SER A 106 -81.98 -76.87 -9.29
N PRO A 107 -81.74 -76.33 -10.51
CA PRO A 107 -80.70 -75.32 -10.69
C PRO A 107 -80.91 -74.20 -9.67
N LEU A 108 -79.86 -73.85 -8.92
CA LEU A 108 -79.86 -72.73 -7.99
C LEU A 108 -80.48 -71.51 -8.67
N THR A 109 -81.44 -70.90 -8.01
CA THR A 109 -82.05 -69.66 -8.49
C THR A 109 -81.00 -68.56 -8.55
N PRO A 110 -81.12 -67.58 -9.46
CA PRO A 110 -80.20 -66.44 -9.53
C PRO A 110 -80.01 -65.71 -8.19
N GLU A 111 -81.04 -65.71 -7.35
CA GLU A 111 -81.05 -65.08 -6.03
C GLU A 111 -80.22 -65.86 -4.99
N GLU A 112 -80.23 -67.20 -5.05
CA GLU A 112 -79.38 -68.05 -4.21
C GLU A 112 -77.90 -67.91 -4.58
N LYS A 113 -77.59 -67.76 -5.88
CA LYS A 113 -76.21 -67.56 -6.37
C LYS A 113 -75.63 -66.20 -5.95
N VAL A 114 -76.44 -65.13 -5.98
CA VAL A 114 -76.03 -63.83 -5.44
C VAL A 114 -75.75 -63.93 -3.94
N THR A 115 -76.54 -64.71 -3.20
CA THR A 115 -76.33 -64.92 -1.76
C THR A 115 -75.01 -65.64 -1.48
N LEU A 116 -74.67 -66.67 -2.25
CA LEU A 116 -73.38 -67.38 -2.18
C LEU A 116 -72.18 -66.48 -2.51
N VAL A 117 -72.29 -65.62 -3.54
CA VAL A 117 -71.24 -64.63 -3.86
C VAL A 117 -71.06 -63.65 -2.70
N GLN A 118 -72.16 -63.18 -2.09
CA GLN A 118 -72.09 -62.27 -0.95
C GLN A 118 -71.51 -62.94 0.30
N GLU A 119 -71.76 -64.24 0.54
CA GLU A 119 -71.13 -64.97 1.65
C GLU A 119 -69.61 -65.11 1.50
N LYS A 120 -69.12 -65.21 0.26
CA LYS A 120 -67.67 -65.27 -0.05
C LYS A 120 -66.99 -63.90 -0.07
N LEU A 121 -67.75 -62.81 -0.23
CA LEU A 121 -67.23 -61.43 -0.21
C LEU A 121 -67.22 -60.85 1.21
N THR A 122 -66.29 -59.93 1.48
CA THR A 122 -66.22 -59.26 2.79
C THR A 122 -67.46 -58.40 3.06
N PRO A 123 -67.91 -58.26 4.33
CA PRO A 123 -69.08 -57.47 4.71
C PRO A 123 -69.07 -56.02 4.18
N SER A 124 -67.89 -55.40 4.12
CA SER A 124 -67.73 -54.02 3.64
C SER A 124 -68.02 -53.83 2.14
N ILE A 125 -67.88 -54.88 1.33
CA ILE A 125 -68.25 -54.87 -0.10
C ILE A 125 -69.77 -55.03 -0.22
N ASN A 126 -70.36 -55.94 0.57
CA ASN A 126 -71.79 -56.25 0.56
C ASN A 126 -72.68 -55.09 1.06
N GLU A 127 -72.15 -54.22 1.92
CA GLU A 127 -72.86 -53.01 2.37
C GLU A 127 -72.92 -51.91 1.31
N LYS A 128 -71.95 -51.86 0.39
CA LYS A 128 -71.79 -50.75 -0.57
C LYS A 128 -72.22 -51.09 -2.00
N ILE A 129 -72.28 -52.37 -2.35
CA ILE A 129 -72.75 -52.85 -3.66
C ILE A 129 -74.07 -53.60 -3.46
N SER A 130 -75.12 -53.18 -4.18
CA SER A 130 -76.46 -53.73 -3.99
C SER A 130 -76.57 -55.16 -4.56
N LYS A 131 -77.52 -55.94 -4.03
CA LYS A 131 -77.86 -57.28 -4.56
C LYS A 131 -78.24 -57.24 -6.04
N GLU A 132 -78.82 -56.13 -6.49
CA GLU A 132 -79.25 -55.92 -7.89
C GLU A 132 -78.06 -55.78 -8.84
N THR A 133 -76.88 -55.38 -8.35
CA THR A 133 -75.64 -55.29 -9.13
C THR A 133 -75.06 -56.67 -9.45
N PHE A 134 -75.23 -57.66 -8.58
CA PHE A 134 -74.68 -59.00 -8.79
C PHE A 134 -75.57 -59.89 -9.66
N LEU A 135 -76.88 -59.61 -9.73
CA LEU A 135 -77.87 -60.46 -10.41
C LEU A 135 -77.59 -60.62 -11.92
N PRO A 136 -77.23 -59.58 -12.69
CA PRO A 136 -76.89 -59.72 -14.10
C PRO A 136 -75.54 -60.41 -14.33
N LEU A 137 -74.56 -60.20 -13.44
CA LEU A 137 -73.22 -60.80 -13.53
C LEU A 137 -73.25 -62.31 -13.30
N VAL A 138 -74.07 -62.76 -12.35
CA VAL A 138 -74.27 -64.18 -12.01
C VAL A 138 -75.07 -64.93 -13.08
N ASN A 139 -75.83 -64.22 -13.92
CA ASN A 139 -76.65 -64.80 -15.01
C ASN A 139 -76.01 -64.71 -16.41
N ALA A 140 -74.93 -63.95 -16.59
CA ALA A 140 -74.23 -63.77 -17.87
C ALA A 140 -73.68 -65.09 -18.46
N THR A 141 -73.35 -65.18 -19.75
CA THR A 141 -72.56 -66.31 -20.26
C THR A 141 -71.11 -66.24 -19.77
N ASP A 142 -70.34 -67.33 -19.88
CA ASP A 142 -68.92 -67.32 -19.45
C ASP A 142 -68.14 -66.26 -20.24
N ASP A 143 -68.35 -66.20 -21.57
CA ASP A 143 -67.73 -65.21 -22.48
C ASP A 143 -68.12 -63.76 -22.12
N GLU A 144 -69.40 -63.52 -21.76
CA GLU A 144 -69.87 -62.19 -21.34
C GLU A 144 -69.29 -61.76 -19.99
N LEU A 145 -69.09 -62.69 -19.07
CA LEU A 145 -68.51 -62.41 -17.76
C LEU A 145 -67.00 -62.13 -17.85
N GLU A 146 -66.27 -62.86 -18.69
CA GLU A 146 -64.86 -62.58 -18.99
C GLU A 146 -64.69 -61.22 -19.68
N LEU A 147 -65.55 -60.91 -20.67
CA LEU A 147 -65.55 -59.62 -21.34
C LEU A 147 -65.88 -58.47 -20.37
N ALA A 148 -66.82 -58.67 -19.45
CA ALA A 148 -67.14 -57.69 -18.41
C ALA A 148 -65.97 -57.50 -17.42
N LYS A 149 -65.29 -58.58 -17.01
CA LYS A 149 -64.11 -58.52 -16.14
C LYS A 149 -63.01 -57.71 -16.80
N ASP A 150 -62.65 -58.03 -18.04
CA ASP A 150 -61.58 -57.36 -18.78
C ASP A 150 -61.90 -55.87 -19.01
N ALA A 151 -63.15 -55.55 -19.36
CA ALA A 151 -63.61 -54.18 -19.54
C ALA A 151 -63.49 -53.36 -18.25
N VAL A 152 -63.98 -53.88 -17.12
CA VAL A 152 -63.94 -53.16 -15.83
C VAL A 152 -62.50 -53.03 -15.32
N VAL A 153 -61.70 -54.09 -15.38
CA VAL A 153 -60.28 -54.06 -14.98
C VAL A 153 -59.51 -53.03 -15.83
N THR A 154 -59.74 -53.00 -17.13
CA THR A 154 -59.07 -52.06 -18.04
C THR A 154 -59.45 -50.61 -17.74
N VAL A 155 -60.73 -50.31 -17.57
CA VAL A 155 -61.20 -48.95 -17.27
C VAL A 155 -60.74 -48.49 -15.90
N VAL A 156 -60.83 -49.36 -14.87
CA VAL A 156 -60.35 -49.04 -13.52
C VAL A 156 -58.85 -48.79 -13.55
N ASN A 157 -58.05 -49.61 -14.23
CA ASN A 157 -56.62 -49.39 -14.36
C ASN A 157 -56.29 -48.08 -15.10
N ASN A 158 -56.99 -47.77 -16.20
CA ASN A 158 -56.76 -46.56 -16.99
C ASN A 158 -57.05 -45.28 -16.18
N ILE A 159 -58.20 -45.25 -15.50
CA ILE A 159 -58.61 -44.08 -14.70
C ILE A 159 -57.75 -43.95 -13.44
N MET A 160 -57.52 -45.04 -12.72
CA MET A 160 -56.68 -45.05 -11.51
C MET A 160 -55.18 -44.89 -11.81
N SER A 161 -54.74 -44.95 -13.06
CA SER A 161 -53.36 -44.61 -13.44
C SER A 161 -53.12 -43.10 -13.50
N LYS A 162 -54.19 -42.29 -13.52
CA LYS A 162 -54.14 -40.83 -13.48
C LYS A 162 -54.18 -40.32 -12.03
N GLU A 163 -53.80 -39.07 -11.82
CA GLU A 163 -53.90 -38.40 -10.52
C GLU A 163 -55.36 -38.10 -10.20
N ILE A 164 -55.87 -38.69 -9.12
CA ILE A 164 -57.23 -38.48 -8.61
C ILE A 164 -57.12 -37.86 -7.21
N PRO A 165 -57.05 -36.51 -7.12
CA PRO A 165 -57.25 -35.80 -5.88
C PRO A 165 -58.67 -36.05 -5.33
N ILE A 166 -58.84 -35.90 -4.02
CA ILE A 166 -60.15 -36.09 -3.37
C ILE A 166 -61.24 -35.19 -3.98
N VAL A 167 -60.87 -33.98 -4.42
CA VAL A 167 -61.77 -33.00 -5.05
C VAL A 167 -62.27 -33.46 -6.43
N GLN A 168 -61.50 -34.28 -7.14
CA GLN A 168 -61.80 -34.75 -8.50
C GLN A 168 -62.41 -36.16 -8.53
N LEU A 169 -62.65 -36.77 -7.36
CA LEU A 169 -63.18 -38.13 -7.26
C LEU A 169 -64.51 -38.32 -8.01
N THR A 170 -65.40 -37.33 -7.94
CA THR A 170 -66.70 -37.37 -8.63
C THR A 170 -66.54 -37.37 -10.15
N GLU A 171 -65.59 -36.59 -10.68
CA GLU A 171 -65.32 -36.52 -12.11
C GLU A 171 -64.65 -37.81 -12.61
N ALA A 172 -63.70 -38.36 -11.84
CA ALA A 172 -63.10 -39.65 -12.15
C ALA A 172 -64.15 -40.79 -12.22
N LYS A 173 -65.13 -40.78 -11.32
CA LYS A 173 -66.27 -41.73 -11.36
C LYS A 173 -67.21 -41.50 -12.54
N LYS A 174 -67.29 -40.29 -13.07
CA LYS A 174 -68.07 -39.98 -14.27
C LYS A 174 -67.35 -40.49 -15.53
N GLN A 175 -66.03 -40.33 -15.60
CA GLN A 175 -65.21 -40.88 -16.69
C GLN A 175 -65.34 -42.41 -16.81
N VAL A 176 -65.50 -43.13 -15.69
CA VAL A 176 -65.80 -44.57 -15.71
C VAL A 176 -67.05 -44.88 -16.53
N VAL A 177 -68.10 -44.08 -16.36
CA VAL A 177 -69.37 -44.27 -17.08
C VAL A 177 -69.18 -44.02 -18.57
N GLU A 178 -68.43 -42.97 -18.92
CA GLU A 178 -68.16 -42.61 -20.31
C GLU A 178 -67.31 -43.68 -21.01
N GLU A 179 -66.25 -44.19 -20.37
CA GLU A 179 -65.38 -45.22 -20.95
C GLU A 179 -66.10 -46.57 -21.11
N LEU A 180 -66.92 -46.98 -20.13
CA LEU A 180 -67.67 -48.24 -20.20
C LEU A 180 -68.82 -48.22 -21.21
N GLN A 181 -69.39 -47.05 -21.53
CA GLN A 181 -70.47 -46.93 -22.53
C GLN A 181 -70.05 -47.36 -23.95
N PHE A 182 -68.75 -47.38 -24.24
CA PHE A 182 -68.22 -47.82 -25.54
C PHE A 182 -67.91 -49.33 -25.60
N THR A 183 -68.16 -50.07 -24.52
CA THR A 183 -67.95 -51.52 -24.46
C THR A 183 -69.15 -52.28 -25.04
N SER A 184 -68.91 -53.45 -25.63
CA SER A 184 -69.96 -54.27 -26.25
C SER A 184 -70.77 -55.11 -25.25
N LEU A 185 -71.05 -54.57 -24.05
CA LEU A 185 -71.80 -55.25 -22.99
C LEU A 185 -73.32 -55.03 -23.15
N HIS A 186 -74.12 -56.05 -22.84
CA HIS A 186 -75.58 -55.94 -22.78
C HIS A 186 -76.02 -54.94 -21.68
N SER A 187 -77.18 -54.29 -21.83
CA SER A 187 -77.61 -53.16 -20.98
C SER A 187 -77.59 -53.43 -19.47
N ASP A 188 -77.93 -54.64 -19.05
CA ASP A 188 -78.03 -55.00 -17.63
C ASP A 188 -76.67 -55.40 -17.05
N LEU A 189 -75.80 -55.99 -17.87
CA LEU A 189 -74.42 -56.30 -17.53
C LEU A 189 -73.58 -55.02 -17.46
N LEU A 190 -73.80 -54.09 -18.39
CA LEU A 190 -73.16 -52.78 -18.43
C LEU A 190 -73.46 -51.96 -17.17
N LYS A 191 -74.71 -51.94 -16.69
CA LYS A 191 -75.08 -51.27 -15.43
C LYS A 191 -74.33 -51.86 -14.24
N SER A 192 -74.24 -53.18 -14.18
CA SER A 192 -73.57 -53.90 -13.10
C SER A 192 -72.06 -53.67 -13.10
N ALA A 193 -71.44 -53.78 -14.28
CA ALA A 193 -70.03 -53.45 -14.51
C ALA A 193 -69.71 -51.99 -14.15
N THR A 194 -70.60 -51.07 -14.49
CA THR A 194 -70.44 -49.63 -14.19
C THR A 194 -70.45 -49.34 -12.69
N GLU A 195 -71.36 -49.97 -11.93
CA GLU A 195 -71.42 -49.77 -10.48
C GLU A 195 -70.20 -50.38 -9.76
N LEU A 196 -69.73 -51.56 -10.20
CA LEU A 196 -68.48 -52.15 -9.69
C LEU A 196 -67.25 -51.29 -10.01
N ALA A 197 -67.18 -50.75 -11.23
CA ALA A 197 -66.10 -49.87 -11.64
C ALA A 197 -66.08 -48.57 -10.83
N LYS A 198 -67.23 -47.90 -10.64
CA LYS A 198 -67.36 -46.68 -9.83
C LYS A 198 -67.00 -46.90 -8.37
N TYR A 199 -67.34 -48.06 -7.82
CA TYR A 199 -67.00 -48.44 -6.45
C TYR A 199 -65.49 -48.50 -6.25
N SER A 200 -64.78 -49.01 -7.27
CA SER A 200 -63.33 -49.26 -7.23
C SER A 200 -62.48 -48.01 -7.50
N ILE A 201 -63.09 -46.88 -7.87
CA ILE A 201 -62.37 -45.60 -7.98
C ILE A 201 -62.26 -44.92 -6.61
N THR A 202 -61.02 -44.74 -6.15
CA THR A 202 -60.66 -44.08 -4.89
C THR A 202 -59.57 -43.02 -5.11
N PRO A 203 -59.47 -41.98 -4.27
CA PRO A 203 -58.39 -41.01 -4.37
C PRO A 203 -57.02 -41.69 -4.24
N ASN A 204 -56.12 -41.41 -5.18
CA ASN A 204 -54.78 -42.01 -5.24
C ASN A 204 -53.65 -40.94 -5.21
N TYR A 205 -54.00 -39.66 -5.21
CA TYR A 205 -53.09 -38.53 -5.10
C TYR A 205 -53.12 -37.98 -3.68
N VAL A 206 -52.06 -38.23 -2.91
CA VAL A 206 -52.02 -37.97 -1.46
C VAL A 206 -50.85 -37.09 -1.08
N PHE A 207 -51.02 -36.33 0.01
CA PHE A 207 -49.99 -35.46 0.56
C PHE A 207 -48.75 -36.26 0.99
N ASP A 208 -47.58 -35.78 0.59
CA ASP A 208 -46.27 -36.31 0.95
C ASP A 208 -45.56 -35.32 1.87
N LEU A 209 -45.59 -35.62 3.16
CA LEU A 209 -44.96 -34.80 4.20
C LEU A 209 -43.44 -34.71 4.00
N GLN A 210 -42.80 -35.82 3.64
CA GLN A 210 -41.34 -35.87 3.53
C GLN A 210 -40.87 -35.04 2.32
N ALA A 211 -41.50 -35.21 1.16
CA ALA A 211 -41.18 -34.42 -0.02
C ALA A 211 -41.45 -32.92 0.18
N THR A 212 -42.47 -32.58 0.97
CA THR A 212 -42.79 -31.19 1.32
C THR A 212 -41.73 -30.59 2.24
N GLU A 213 -41.34 -31.30 3.31
CA GLU A 213 -40.30 -30.85 4.23
C GLU A 213 -38.94 -30.73 3.55
N GLU A 214 -38.57 -31.67 2.68
CA GLU A 214 -37.33 -31.60 1.90
C GLU A 214 -37.28 -30.37 0.99
N LYS A 215 -38.39 -30.06 0.29
CA LYS A 215 -38.47 -28.83 -0.53
C LYS A 215 -38.46 -27.55 0.31
N ARG A 216 -39.11 -27.56 1.47
CA ARG A 216 -39.07 -26.44 2.43
C ARG A 216 -37.65 -26.19 2.92
N GLN A 217 -36.93 -27.24 3.30
CA GLN A 217 -35.55 -27.11 3.75
C GLN A 217 -34.63 -26.63 2.62
N GLN A 218 -34.79 -27.16 1.40
CA GLN A 218 -34.05 -26.65 0.24
C GLN A 218 -34.33 -25.17 -0.02
N ALA A 219 -35.56 -24.70 0.15
CA ALA A 219 -35.90 -23.28 0.01
C ALA A 219 -35.17 -22.42 1.05
N VAL A 220 -35.11 -22.87 2.31
CA VAL A 220 -34.36 -22.23 3.41
C VAL A 220 -32.86 -22.19 3.12
N ASP A 221 -32.27 -23.32 2.73
CA ASP A 221 -30.83 -23.44 2.48
C ASP A 221 -30.37 -22.60 1.29
N ASN A 222 -31.27 -22.33 0.33
CA ASN A 222 -31.01 -21.47 -0.82
C ASN A 222 -31.11 -19.97 -0.51
N VAL A 223 -31.59 -19.57 0.67
CA VAL A 223 -31.63 -18.16 1.08
C VAL A 223 -30.22 -17.66 1.36
N LYS A 224 -29.78 -16.68 0.58
CA LYS A 224 -28.51 -15.99 0.81
C LYS A 224 -28.60 -15.11 2.06
N GLU A 225 -27.55 -15.15 2.87
CA GLU A 225 -27.37 -14.27 4.02
C GLU A 225 -27.57 -12.80 3.62
N SER A 226 -28.40 -12.11 4.40
CA SER A 226 -28.66 -10.69 4.23
C SER A 226 -27.50 -9.90 4.83
N GLN A 227 -26.94 -8.98 4.04
CA GLN A 227 -25.83 -8.15 4.47
C GLN A 227 -26.17 -6.69 4.20
N ILE A 228 -25.93 -5.85 5.20
CA ILE A 228 -25.89 -4.39 5.04
C ILE A 228 -24.52 -4.09 4.44
N LYS A 229 -24.47 -3.59 3.21
CA LYS A 229 -23.19 -3.33 2.53
C LYS A 229 -22.63 -1.97 2.93
N GLN A 230 -21.31 -1.86 3.05
CA GLN A 230 -20.62 -0.58 3.22
C GLN A 230 -21.04 0.42 2.13
N GLY A 231 -21.41 1.63 2.55
CA GLY A 231 -21.90 2.70 1.67
C GLY A 231 -23.37 2.61 1.28
N GLN A 232 -24.11 1.62 1.77
CA GLN A 232 -25.57 1.57 1.63
C GLN A 232 -26.22 2.68 2.46
N ILE A 233 -27.23 3.37 1.92
CA ILE A 233 -28.05 4.33 2.66
C ILE A 233 -28.87 3.57 3.71
N LEU A 234 -28.73 3.95 4.97
CA LEU A 234 -29.51 3.43 6.09
C LEU A 234 -30.73 4.29 6.39
N VAL A 235 -30.58 5.61 6.24
CA VAL A 235 -31.63 6.63 6.49
C VAL A 235 -31.41 7.79 5.54
N GLU A 236 -32.47 8.26 4.87
CA GLU A 236 -32.44 9.50 4.11
C GLU A 236 -32.67 10.74 4.99
N GLU A 237 -32.15 11.89 4.58
CA GLU A 237 -32.43 13.16 5.27
C GLU A 237 -33.95 13.44 5.29
N GLY A 238 -34.49 13.73 6.47
CA GLY A 238 -35.93 13.92 6.68
C GLY A 238 -36.74 12.64 6.89
N GLU A 239 -36.12 11.45 6.86
CA GLU A 239 -36.78 10.18 7.13
C GLU A 239 -36.92 9.91 8.64
N LEU A 240 -38.03 9.29 9.05
CA LEU A 240 -38.28 8.90 10.43
C LEU A 240 -37.51 7.62 10.80
N ILE A 241 -36.72 7.71 11.86
CA ILE A 241 -35.93 6.60 12.39
C ILE A 241 -36.84 5.63 13.14
N ASN A 242 -37.32 4.63 12.41
CA ASN A 242 -38.14 3.55 12.95
C ASN A 242 -37.29 2.47 13.66
N ARG A 243 -37.93 1.49 14.28
CA ARG A 243 -37.24 0.40 15.02
C ARG A 243 -36.29 -0.44 14.18
N GLU A 244 -36.61 -0.66 12.91
CA GLU A 244 -35.77 -1.45 12.01
C GLU A 244 -34.50 -0.68 11.65
N ILE A 245 -34.67 0.59 11.27
CA ILE A 245 -33.57 1.52 11.00
C ILE A 245 -32.66 1.64 12.23
N TYR A 246 -33.23 1.87 13.42
CA TYR A 246 -32.48 2.00 14.66
C TYR A 246 -31.65 0.74 14.96
N ARG A 247 -32.23 -0.45 14.75
CA ARG A 247 -31.50 -1.73 14.87
C ARG A 247 -30.35 -1.82 13.86
N LYS A 248 -30.57 -1.44 12.60
CA LYS A 248 -29.52 -1.42 11.56
C LYS A 248 -28.39 -0.44 11.92
N LEU A 249 -28.71 0.75 12.42
CA LEU A 249 -27.74 1.73 12.94
C LEU A 249 -26.90 1.15 14.10
N GLY A 250 -27.53 0.38 14.99
CA GLY A 250 -26.84 -0.36 16.05
C GLY A 250 -25.91 -1.45 15.54
N LEU A 251 -26.35 -2.25 14.56
CA LEU A 251 -25.53 -3.31 13.95
C LEU A 251 -24.27 -2.77 13.28
N VAL A 252 -24.35 -1.60 12.63
CA VAL A 252 -23.19 -0.96 12.01
C VAL A 252 -22.36 -0.11 12.98
N GLY A 253 -22.73 -0.08 14.27
CA GLY A 253 -21.97 0.58 15.33
C GLY A 253 -22.04 2.11 15.35
N LEU A 254 -23.12 2.70 14.82
CA LEU A 254 -23.33 4.16 14.80
C LEU A 254 -24.03 4.70 16.06
N LEU A 255 -24.59 3.82 16.91
CA LEU A 255 -25.23 4.20 18.18
C LEU A 255 -24.19 4.45 19.27
N ASP A 256 -24.39 5.51 20.07
CA ASP A 256 -23.42 6.02 21.05
C ASP A 256 -23.09 5.04 22.21
N ASP A 257 -23.96 4.06 22.48
CA ASP A 257 -23.82 3.06 23.55
C ASP A 257 -22.81 1.92 23.24
N GLN A 258 -22.12 1.99 22.09
CA GLN A 258 -21.23 0.92 21.60
C GLN A 258 -19.82 1.44 21.27
N GLN A 259 -19.17 2.17 22.19
CA GLN A 259 -17.79 2.63 21.98
C GLN A 259 -16.80 1.46 21.84
N SER A 260 -16.50 1.07 20.61
CA SER A 260 -15.52 0.05 20.27
C SER A 260 -14.11 0.61 20.41
N PHE A 261 -13.26 -0.03 21.23
CA PHE A 261 -11.85 0.36 21.37
C PHE A 261 -10.97 -0.05 20.18
N LYS A 262 -11.50 -0.89 19.28
CA LYS A 262 -10.75 -1.51 18.17
C LYS A 262 -10.06 -0.51 17.24
N PRO A 263 -10.68 0.63 16.84
CA PRO A 263 -10.02 1.60 15.97
C PRO A 263 -8.77 2.22 16.61
N TYR A 264 -8.79 2.47 17.92
CA TYR A 264 -7.61 2.99 18.64
C TYR A 264 -6.48 1.95 18.72
N LEU A 265 -6.82 0.67 18.92
CA LEU A 265 -5.84 -0.42 18.88
C LEU A 265 -5.22 -0.55 17.48
N GLY A 266 -6.03 -0.45 16.42
CA GLY A 266 -5.58 -0.43 15.03
C GLY A 266 -4.63 0.73 14.74
N LEU A 267 -4.97 1.94 15.20
CA LEU A 267 -4.08 3.11 15.09
C LEU A 267 -2.77 2.90 15.85
N GLY A 268 -2.81 2.33 17.05
CA GLY A 268 -1.62 2.00 17.83
C GLY A 268 -0.70 1.02 17.11
N LEU A 269 -1.26 -0.03 16.50
CA LEU A 269 -0.49 -1.02 15.72
C LEU A 269 0.08 -0.42 14.44
N PHE A 270 -0.66 0.47 13.76
CA PHE A 270 -0.16 1.21 12.62
C PHE A 270 1.04 2.10 13.00
N ILE A 271 0.94 2.86 14.09
CA ILE A 271 2.04 3.70 14.57
C ILE A 271 3.25 2.84 14.95
N LEU A 272 3.04 1.68 15.57
CA LEU A 272 4.12 0.74 15.88
C LEU A 272 4.86 0.30 14.62
N LEU A 273 4.15 -0.02 13.53
CA LEU A 273 4.77 -0.39 12.25
C LEU A 273 5.59 0.75 11.66
N VAL A 274 5.07 1.99 11.67
CA VAL A 274 5.79 3.17 11.19
C VAL A 274 7.08 3.38 11.98
N ILE A 275 7.00 3.35 13.32
CA ILE A 275 8.15 3.52 14.19
C ILE A 275 9.15 2.38 14.01
N ALA A 276 8.71 1.13 13.88
CA ALA A 276 9.59 -0.01 13.64
C ALA A 276 10.42 0.16 12.35
N GLY A 277 9.81 0.66 11.28
CA GLY A 277 10.52 0.97 10.03
C GLY A 277 11.59 2.05 10.19
N ILE A 278 11.28 3.12 10.94
CA ILE A 278 12.23 4.21 11.21
C ILE A 278 13.36 3.73 12.13
N VAL A 279 13.04 2.97 13.19
CA VAL A 279 14.02 2.36 14.10
C VAL A 279 14.97 1.45 13.31
N TYR A 280 14.44 0.56 12.47
CA TYR A 280 15.26 -0.33 11.65
C TYR A 280 16.26 0.45 10.77
N TYR A 281 15.84 1.55 10.15
CA TYR A 281 16.73 2.38 9.33
C TYR A 281 17.86 3.02 10.15
N PHE A 282 17.53 3.65 11.28
CA PHE A 282 18.50 4.39 12.08
C PHE A 282 19.39 3.49 12.97
N GLU A 283 18.91 2.30 13.36
CA GLU A 283 19.68 1.33 14.15
C GLU A 283 20.66 0.51 13.31
N LYS A 284 20.39 0.32 12.01
CA LYS A 284 21.27 -0.45 11.12
C LYS A 284 22.57 0.29 10.71
N LYS A 285 22.65 1.60 10.90
CA LYS A 285 23.79 2.41 10.46
C LYS A 285 24.84 2.50 11.57
N ASP A 286 26.05 2.02 11.33
CA ASP A 286 27.23 2.15 12.22
C ASP A 286 27.75 3.60 12.25
N SER A 287 26.90 4.54 12.66
CA SER A 287 27.25 5.94 12.83
C SER A 287 27.39 6.29 14.32
N PRO A 288 28.29 7.20 14.69
CA PRO A 288 28.40 7.69 16.07
C PRO A 288 27.04 8.14 16.61
N ILE A 289 26.71 7.74 17.85
CA ILE A 289 25.40 7.97 18.50
C ILE A 289 24.98 9.45 18.45
N SER A 290 25.93 10.38 18.55
CA SER A 290 25.68 11.83 18.46
C SER A 290 25.17 12.27 17.08
N LYS A 291 25.85 11.83 16.00
CA LYS A 291 25.41 12.10 14.61
C LYS A 291 24.03 11.49 14.35
N LYS A 292 23.79 10.28 14.87
CA LYS A 292 22.50 9.59 14.79
C LYS A 292 21.36 10.35 15.48
N ASN A 293 21.57 10.89 16.69
CA ASN A 293 20.55 11.65 17.41
C ASN A 293 20.17 12.94 16.66
N ASN A 294 21.14 13.67 16.10
CA ASN A 294 20.88 14.89 15.36
C ASN A 294 20.12 14.61 14.05
N SER A 295 20.51 13.58 13.31
CA SER A 295 19.79 13.15 12.10
C SER A 295 18.37 12.68 12.40
N LEU A 296 18.16 11.97 13.52
CA LEU A 296 16.82 11.55 13.95
C LEU A 296 15.96 12.74 14.39
N LEU A 297 16.52 13.69 15.14
CA LEU A 297 15.81 14.91 15.55
C LEU A 297 15.39 15.73 14.32
N LEU A 298 16.30 15.90 13.35
CA LEU A 298 16.00 16.55 12.07
C LEU A 298 14.86 15.85 11.34
N TYR A 299 14.92 14.52 11.24
CA TYR A 299 13.85 13.71 10.65
C TYR A 299 12.51 13.94 11.35
N CYS A 300 12.48 13.84 12.68
CA CYS A 300 11.26 14.07 13.47
C CYS A 300 10.68 15.47 13.24
N LEU A 301 11.52 16.50 13.09
CA LEU A 301 11.06 17.88 12.87
C LEU A 301 10.49 18.07 11.47
N ILE A 302 11.16 17.55 10.43
CA ILE A 302 10.63 17.56 9.05
C ILE A 302 9.31 16.80 8.98
N PHE A 303 9.26 15.62 9.60
CA PHE A 303 8.06 14.77 9.63
C PHE A 303 6.90 15.47 10.34
N ALA A 304 7.15 16.03 11.53
CA ALA A 304 6.13 16.74 12.31
C ALA A 304 5.60 17.97 11.58
N ILE A 305 6.46 18.79 10.96
CA ILE A 305 6.02 19.94 10.15
C ILE A 305 5.15 19.48 8.98
N THR A 306 5.54 18.41 8.28
CA THR A 306 4.78 17.90 7.14
C THR A 306 3.40 17.36 7.56
N VAL A 307 3.34 16.62 8.66
CA VAL A 307 2.06 16.12 9.22
C VAL A 307 1.20 17.26 9.75
N LEU A 308 1.79 18.25 10.41
CA LEU A 308 1.09 19.45 10.85
C LEU A 308 0.51 20.22 9.66
N LEU A 309 1.26 20.35 8.57
CA LEU A 309 0.78 20.98 7.34
C LEU A 309 -0.40 20.21 6.72
N MET A 310 -0.31 18.87 6.64
CA MET A 310 -1.44 18.03 6.25
C MET A 310 -2.66 18.29 7.14
N LYS A 311 -2.47 18.34 8.47
CA LYS A 311 -3.55 18.53 9.43
C LYS A 311 -4.19 19.92 9.34
N ILE A 312 -3.39 20.97 9.16
CA ILE A 312 -3.90 22.33 8.97
C ILE A 312 -4.80 22.39 7.74
N VAL A 313 -4.38 21.78 6.62
CA VAL A 313 -5.19 21.75 5.40
C VAL A 313 -6.45 20.89 5.59
N SER A 314 -6.39 19.80 6.35
CA SER A 314 -7.56 18.95 6.61
C SER A 314 -8.65 19.66 7.41
N LEU A 315 -8.32 20.68 8.22
CA LEU A 315 -9.34 21.47 8.95
C LEU A 315 -10.31 22.21 8.01
N PHE A 316 -9.92 22.45 6.76
CA PHE A 316 -10.76 23.11 5.76
C PHE A 316 -11.67 22.13 4.99
N GLN A 317 -11.58 20.81 5.23
CA GLN A 317 -12.48 19.83 4.60
C GLN A 317 -13.94 20.01 5.01
N LYS A 318 -14.18 20.53 6.22
CA LYS A 318 -15.52 20.73 6.82
C LYS A 318 -16.30 21.91 6.23
N ILE A 319 -15.73 22.65 5.29
CA ILE A 319 -16.33 23.85 4.67
C ILE A 319 -16.58 23.57 3.17
N ASP A 320 -17.29 22.49 2.85
CA ASP A 320 -17.72 22.07 1.50
C ASP A 320 -16.63 21.80 0.43
N TYR A 321 -15.34 21.85 0.79
CA TYR A 321 -14.25 21.44 -0.11
C TYR A 321 -13.78 20.00 0.18
N SER A 322 -14.62 19.03 -0.17
CA SER A 322 -14.38 17.58 0.03
C SER A 322 -13.08 17.05 -0.61
N HIS A 323 -12.43 17.82 -1.48
CA HIS A 323 -11.23 17.42 -2.23
C HIS A 323 -10.00 18.31 -1.99
N ILE A 324 -10.00 19.12 -0.92
CA ILE A 324 -8.89 20.03 -0.61
C ILE A 324 -7.55 19.30 -0.36
N GLY A 325 -7.57 18.00 -0.07
CA GLY A 325 -6.37 17.18 0.10
C GLY A 325 -5.39 17.25 -1.07
N TYR A 326 -5.87 17.47 -2.31
CA TYR A 326 -4.99 17.57 -3.48
C TYR A 326 -4.11 18.83 -3.53
N ILE A 327 -4.39 19.86 -2.71
CA ILE A 327 -3.55 21.07 -2.66
C ILE A 327 -2.33 20.90 -1.74
N VAL A 328 -2.33 19.87 -0.90
CA VAL A 328 -1.33 19.73 0.16
C VAL A 328 0.05 19.48 -0.46
N PRO A 329 1.07 20.29 -0.11
CA PRO A 329 2.40 20.16 -0.67
C PRO A 329 3.21 19.08 0.06
N VAL A 330 2.74 17.82 0.07
CA VAL A 330 3.37 16.71 0.83
C VAL A 330 4.79 16.39 0.36
N ALA A 331 5.08 16.62 -0.93
CA ALA A 331 6.39 16.36 -1.50
C ALA A 331 7.51 17.20 -0.85
N PHE A 332 7.18 18.35 -0.26
CA PHE A 332 8.08 19.16 0.58
C PHE A 332 8.87 18.33 1.59
N GLY A 333 8.16 17.54 2.41
CA GLY A 333 8.79 16.76 3.47
C GLY A 333 9.73 15.68 2.92
N ALA A 334 9.29 14.99 1.87
CA ALA A 334 10.08 13.95 1.22
C ALA A 334 11.36 14.51 0.58
N ILE A 335 11.27 15.68 -0.08
CA ILE A 335 12.42 16.35 -0.68
C ILE A 335 13.42 16.79 0.40
N LEU A 336 12.96 17.36 1.52
CA LEU A 336 13.86 17.74 2.61
C LEU A 336 14.58 16.53 3.20
N VAL A 337 13.88 15.40 3.39
CA VAL A 337 14.52 14.16 3.85
C VAL A 337 15.56 13.66 2.84
N LYS A 338 15.29 13.77 1.53
CA LYS A 338 16.29 13.41 0.51
C LYS A 338 17.53 14.30 0.59
N LEU A 339 17.33 15.62 0.63
CA LEU A 339 18.43 16.59 0.51
C LEU A 339 19.28 16.72 1.78
N LEU A 340 18.70 16.49 2.96
CA LEU A 340 19.39 16.68 4.24
C LEU A 340 19.78 15.38 4.95
N LEU A 341 19.19 14.25 4.57
CA LEU A 341 19.44 12.96 5.21
C LEU A 341 19.87 11.91 4.20
N ASN A 342 18.92 11.28 3.51
CA ASN A 342 19.22 10.18 2.58
C ASN A 342 18.00 9.82 1.70
N GLU A 343 18.29 9.39 0.48
CA GLU A 343 17.27 8.95 -0.49
C GLU A 343 16.44 7.75 -0.01
N ARG A 344 17.06 6.71 0.58
CA ARG A 344 16.33 5.51 1.02
C ARG A 344 15.31 5.83 2.12
N LEU A 345 15.68 6.72 3.05
CA LEU A 345 14.78 7.21 4.09
C LEU A 345 13.68 8.09 3.50
N ALA A 346 13.99 8.90 2.49
CA ALA A 346 13.00 9.71 1.78
C ALA A 346 11.92 8.83 1.12
N ILE A 347 12.32 7.76 0.42
CA ILE A 347 11.38 6.81 -0.21
C ILE A 347 10.48 6.14 0.84
N LEU A 348 11.03 5.67 1.96
CA LEU A 348 10.22 5.13 3.07
C LEU A 348 9.22 6.18 3.58
N THR A 349 9.65 7.43 3.67
CA THR A 349 8.83 8.55 4.15
C THR A 349 7.71 8.90 3.17
N CYS A 350 7.93 8.77 1.86
CA CYS A 350 6.86 8.91 0.85
C CYS A 350 5.71 7.92 1.12
N MET A 351 6.03 6.66 1.42
CA MET A 351 5.03 5.64 1.75
C MET A 351 4.28 5.98 3.04
N ILE A 352 5.00 6.42 4.07
CA ILE A 352 4.39 6.80 5.36
C ILE A 352 3.46 8.02 5.17
N PHE A 353 3.89 9.05 4.44
CA PHE A 353 3.05 10.22 4.16
C PHE A 353 1.83 9.89 3.31
N ALA A 354 1.94 8.96 2.35
CA ALA A 354 0.80 8.48 1.58
C ALA A 354 -0.26 7.81 2.48
N ILE A 355 0.16 6.94 3.40
CA ILE A 355 -0.78 6.28 4.33
C ILE A 355 -1.36 7.30 5.33
N CYS A 356 -0.52 8.18 5.90
CA CYS A 356 -1.00 9.24 6.80
C CYS A 356 -2.00 10.15 6.10
N GLY A 357 -1.71 10.60 4.87
CA GLY A 357 -2.63 11.41 4.08
C GLY A 357 -3.94 10.70 3.76
N SER A 358 -3.88 9.39 3.49
CA SER A 358 -5.09 8.58 3.26
C SER A 358 -6.02 8.55 4.47
N ILE A 359 -5.46 8.54 5.69
CA ILE A 359 -6.24 8.59 6.94
C ILE A 359 -6.69 10.02 7.24
N ILE A 360 -5.80 11.02 7.09
CA ILE A 360 -6.11 12.43 7.42
C ILE A 360 -7.23 12.99 6.54
N PHE A 361 -7.25 12.61 5.26
CA PHE A 361 -8.22 13.10 4.27
C PHE A 361 -9.30 12.07 3.96
N ASN A 362 -9.80 11.38 4.99
CA ASN A 362 -10.86 10.37 4.87
C ASN A 362 -12.30 10.91 4.95
N GLU A 363 -12.48 12.19 5.31
CA GLU A 363 -13.81 12.83 5.30
C GLU A 363 -14.44 12.78 3.90
N GLY A 364 -15.72 12.36 3.83
CA GLY A 364 -16.49 12.26 2.58
C GLY A 364 -16.29 10.96 1.78
N VAL A 365 -15.56 9.97 2.30
CA VAL A 365 -15.42 8.64 1.69
C VAL A 365 -16.00 7.57 2.63
N THR A 366 -16.68 6.58 2.07
CA THR A 366 -17.16 5.42 2.82
C THR A 366 -15.97 4.54 3.23
N GLY A 367 -15.42 4.76 4.42
CA GLY A 367 -14.35 3.95 5.02
C GLY A 367 -13.23 4.79 5.66
N SER A 368 -12.32 4.13 6.38
CA SER A 368 -11.27 4.82 7.15
C SER A 368 -10.10 5.36 6.31
N PHE A 369 -10.00 4.98 5.03
CA PHE A 369 -8.89 5.32 4.15
C PHE A 369 -9.37 5.91 2.82
N ASN A 370 -8.92 7.12 2.49
CA ASN A 370 -9.06 7.69 1.16
C ASN A 370 -7.86 7.29 0.29
N PHE A 371 -7.98 6.19 -0.44
CA PHE A 371 -6.89 5.66 -1.28
C PHE A 371 -6.52 6.58 -2.44
N ALA A 372 -7.46 7.39 -2.95
CA ALA A 372 -7.18 8.33 -4.04
C ALA A 372 -6.16 9.40 -3.62
N VAL A 373 -6.36 10.01 -2.43
CA VAL A 373 -5.40 10.97 -1.87
C VAL A 373 -4.08 10.30 -1.52
N GLY A 374 -4.12 9.07 -0.99
CA GLY A 374 -2.91 8.30 -0.69
C GLY A 374 -2.04 8.03 -1.92
N ILE A 375 -2.65 7.55 -3.03
CA ILE A 375 -1.96 7.32 -4.31
C ILE A 375 -1.38 8.63 -4.86
N TYR A 376 -2.17 9.71 -4.81
CA TYR A 376 -1.75 11.03 -5.24
C TYR A 376 -0.51 11.53 -4.46
N PHE A 377 -0.52 11.45 -3.13
CA PHE A 377 0.64 11.83 -2.31
C PHE A 377 1.85 10.92 -2.54
N LEU A 378 1.65 9.62 -2.74
CA LEU A 378 2.73 8.69 -3.01
C LEU A 378 3.49 9.07 -4.28
N PHE A 379 2.78 9.22 -5.40
CA PHE A 379 3.41 9.53 -6.68
C PHE A 379 3.97 10.95 -6.72
N GLY A 380 3.28 11.93 -6.14
CA GLY A 380 3.78 13.31 -6.05
C GLY A 380 5.07 13.42 -5.23
N SER A 381 5.12 12.79 -4.06
CA SER A 381 6.31 12.79 -3.21
C SER A 381 7.47 11.99 -3.82
N LEU A 382 7.19 10.81 -4.39
CA LEU A 382 8.19 9.99 -5.05
C LEU A 382 8.78 10.68 -6.29
N ALA A 383 7.98 11.39 -7.07
CA ALA A 383 8.46 12.18 -8.21
C ALA A 383 9.49 13.24 -7.79
N GLY A 384 9.23 13.96 -6.69
CA GLY A 384 10.16 14.94 -6.15
C GLY A 384 11.48 14.32 -5.68
N VAL A 385 11.39 13.16 -5.02
CA VAL A 385 12.58 12.40 -4.61
C VAL A 385 13.36 11.93 -5.84
N LEU A 386 12.75 11.22 -6.78
CA LEU A 386 13.46 10.63 -7.92
C LEU A 386 14.00 11.65 -8.93
N PHE A 387 13.39 12.83 -9.04
CA PHE A 387 13.85 13.88 -9.96
C PHE A 387 15.17 14.54 -9.55
N LEU A 388 15.43 14.63 -8.24
CA LEU A 388 16.62 15.29 -7.70
C LEU A 388 17.84 14.35 -7.75
N GLY A 389 19.02 14.87 -8.10
CA GLY A 389 20.27 14.10 -8.10
C GLY A 389 21.03 14.23 -6.77
N GLU A 390 22.35 14.00 -6.78
CA GLU A 390 23.22 14.23 -5.61
C GLU A 390 23.59 15.72 -5.45
N HIS A 391 23.86 16.43 -6.55
CA HIS A 391 24.19 17.85 -6.55
C HIS A 391 23.06 18.70 -7.15
N ASN A 392 22.23 19.31 -6.30
CA ASN A 392 21.07 20.08 -6.75
C ASN A 392 21.21 21.56 -6.45
N LEU A 393 21.06 22.38 -7.50
CA LEU A 393 20.90 23.83 -7.39
C LEU A 393 19.47 24.22 -6.98
N ARG A 394 19.25 25.44 -6.47
CA ARG A 394 17.90 25.98 -6.20
C ARG A 394 16.99 25.91 -7.42
N SER A 395 17.52 26.13 -8.63
CA SER A 395 16.78 26.02 -9.88
C SER A 395 16.28 24.59 -10.14
N LYS A 396 17.08 23.57 -9.83
CA LYS A 396 16.69 22.15 -9.93
C LYS A 396 15.57 21.81 -8.96
N ILE A 397 15.57 22.37 -7.74
CA ILE A 397 14.47 22.19 -6.77
C ILE A 397 13.17 22.83 -7.31
N LEU A 398 13.25 24.01 -7.91
CA LEU A 398 12.09 24.65 -8.54
C LEU A 398 11.54 23.83 -9.72
N GLN A 399 12.44 23.31 -10.58
CA GLN A 399 12.09 22.40 -11.67
C GLN A 399 11.45 21.10 -11.16
N ALA A 400 11.91 20.58 -10.02
CA ALA A 400 11.28 19.43 -9.38
C ALA A 400 9.82 19.74 -9.01
N GLY A 401 9.51 20.95 -8.54
CA GLY A 401 8.14 21.38 -8.26
C GLY A 401 7.23 21.36 -9.50
N LEU A 402 7.74 21.81 -10.65
CA LEU A 402 7.01 21.72 -11.94
C LEU A 402 6.83 20.27 -12.39
N PHE A 403 7.84 19.42 -12.21
CA PHE A 403 7.76 18.00 -12.52
C PHE A 403 6.72 17.29 -11.64
N ILE A 404 6.72 17.57 -10.33
CA ILE A 404 5.74 17.07 -9.37
C ILE A 404 4.33 17.51 -9.77
N ALA A 405 4.12 18.78 -10.14
CA ALA A 405 2.84 19.26 -10.65
C ALA A 405 2.35 18.44 -11.85
N GLY A 406 3.23 18.13 -12.82
CA GLY A 406 2.91 17.27 -13.96
C GLY A 406 2.51 15.85 -13.54
N ILE A 407 3.28 15.21 -12.65
CA ILE A 407 2.96 13.87 -12.13
C ILE A 407 1.66 13.87 -11.34
N ASN A 408 1.40 14.92 -10.56
CA ASN A 408 0.17 15.09 -9.81
C ASN A 408 -1.04 15.20 -10.74
N ILE A 409 -0.95 15.96 -11.84
CA ILE A 409 -2.00 16.04 -12.87
C ILE A 409 -2.24 14.68 -13.51
N ILE A 410 -1.18 13.95 -13.89
CA ILE A 410 -1.29 12.62 -14.49
C ILE A 410 -1.97 11.64 -13.51
N SER A 411 -1.53 11.65 -12.25
CA SER A 411 -2.08 10.78 -11.19
C SER A 411 -3.56 11.07 -10.96
N LEU A 412 -3.94 12.34 -10.92
CA LEU A 412 -5.30 12.78 -10.71
C LEU A 412 -6.20 12.45 -11.90
N THR A 413 -5.70 12.65 -13.13
CA THR A 413 -6.38 12.25 -14.36
C THR A 413 -6.61 10.73 -14.40
N ALA A 414 -5.61 9.94 -14.02
CA ALA A 414 -5.74 8.49 -13.95
C ALA A 414 -6.81 8.06 -12.93
N ILE A 415 -6.81 8.66 -11.74
CA ILE A 415 -7.83 8.40 -10.70
C ILE A 415 -9.24 8.75 -11.21
N MET A 416 -9.41 9.89 -11.88
CA MET A 416 -10.70 10.32 -12.44
C MET A 416 -11.21 9.34 -13.50
N LEU A 417 -10.34 8.92 -14.43
CA LEU A 417 -10.68 7.98 -15.50
C LEU A 417 -11.06 6.60 -14.93
N ILE A 418 -10.34 6.13 -13.91
CA ILE A 418 -10.63 4.85 -13.24
C ILE A 418 -11.99 4.91 -12.51
N ARG A 419 -12.29 6.02 -11.82
CA ARG A 419 -13.56 6.19 -11.11
C ARG A 419 -14.75 6.34 -12.06
N ASN A 420 -14.51 6.64 -13.34
CA ASN A 420 -15.54 6.87 -14.36
C ASN A 420 -16.66 7.84 -13.89
N GLY A 421 -16.26 8.90 -13.18
CA GLY A 421 -17.18 9.90 -12.65
C GLY A 421 -17.53 10.97 -13.69
N GLY A 422 -18.76 11.49 -13.65
CA GLY A 422 -19.16 12.65 -14.45
C GLY A 422 -18.67 13.95 -13.83
N TYR A 423 -17.41 14.33 -14.09
CA TYR A 423 -16.81 15.57 -13.59
C TYR A 423 -17.13 16.76 -14.50
N SER A 424 -17.44 17.92 -13.92
CA SER A 424 -17.60 19.15 -14.69
C SER A 424 -16.24 19.74 -15.12
N ASN A 425 -16.21 20.53 -16.20
CA ASN A 425 -14.98 21.21 -16.63
C ASN A 425 -14.41 22.14 -15.54
N VAL A 426 -15.27 22.73 -14.71
CA VAL A 426 -14.88 23.60 -13.60
C VAL A 426 -14.19 22.79 -12.50
N GLU A 427 -14.72 21.62 -12.15
CA GLU A 427 -14.11 20.71 -11.18
C GLU A 427 -12.74 20.24 -11.66
N ILE A 428 -12.64 19.76 -12.90
CA ILE A 428 -11.37 19.34 -13.51
C ILE A 428 -10.34 20.47 -13.46
N GLY A 429 -10.75 21.70 -13.81
CA GLY A 429 -9.90 22.89 -13.72
C GLY A 429 -9.41 23.14 -12.29
N SER A 430 -10.29 23.07 -11.30
CA SER A 430 -9.94 23.27 -9.89
C SER A 430 -8.92 22.24 -9.38
N TYR A 431 -9.09 20.98 -9.76
CA TYR A 431 -8.21 19.87 -9.43
C TYR A 431 -6.82 20.02 -10.03
N PHE A 432 -6.73 20.45 -11.28
CA PHE A 432 -5.44 20.72 -11.93
C PHE A 432 -4.74 21.92 -11.30
N ILE A 433 -5.48 22.96 -10.91
CA ILE A 433 -4.92 24.10 -10.17
C ILE A 433 -4.36 23.63 -8.83
N MET A 434 -5.12 22.85 -8.05
CA MET A 434 -4.65 22.29 -6.77
C MET A 434 -3.39 21.44 -6.97
N ALA A 435 -3.36 20.61 -8.01
CA ALA A 435 -2.20 19.78 -8.34
C ALA A 435 -0.94 20.59 -8.68
N CYS A 436 -1.11 21.66 -9.47
CA CYS A 436 -0.04 22.61 -9.78
C CYS A 436 0.46 23.33 -8.53
N VAL A 437 -0.46 23.84 -7.71
CA VAL A 437 -0.15 24.56 -6.47
C VAL A 437 0.59 23.65 -5.51
N SER A 438 0.15 22.41 -5.30
CA SER A 438 0.83 21.43 -4.43
C SER A 438 2.30 21.23 -4.85
N GLY A 439 2.56 21.02 -6.14
CA GLY A 439 3.93 20.80 -6.64
C GLY A 439 4.83 22.05 -6.51
N LEU A 440 4.33 23.21 -6.91
CA LEU A 440 5.07 24.48 -6.84
C LEU A 440 5.31 24.92 -5.40
N VAL A 441 4.30 24.84 -4.54
CA VAL A 441 4.43 25.20 -3.12
C VAL A 441 5.39 24.23 -2.42
N SER A 442 5.41 22.94 -2.79
CA SER A 442 6.38 21.99 -2.24
C SER A 442 7.83 22.41 -2.47
N SER A 443 8.16 22.88 -3.68
CA SER A 443 9.53 23.33 -3.99
C SER A 443 9.86 24.67 -3.32
N VAL A 444 8.92 25.61 -3.29
CA VAL A 444 9.09 26.91 -2.59
C VAL A 444 9.31 26.70 -1.10
N LEU A 445 8.50 25.87 -0.45
CA LEU A 445 8.67 25.53 0.96
C LEU A 445 10.02 24.85 1.21
N THR A 446 10.45 23.95 0.33
CA THR A 446 11.75 23.28 0.46
C THR A 446 12.87 24.31 0.46
N ILE A 447 12.89 25.22 -0.52
CA ILE A 447 13.91 26.27 -0.63
C ILE A 447 13.85 27.21 0.59
N GLY A 448 12.65 27.54 1.08
CA GLY A 448 12.45 28.41 2.23
C GLY A 448 12.93 27.81 3.55
N PHE A 449 12.65 26.52 3.79
CA PHE A 449 12.97 25.86 5.06
C PHE A 449 14.41 25.32 5.13
N MET A 450 15.01 24.98 3.98
CA MET A 450 16.35 24.39 3.91
C MET A 450 17.43 25.17 4.70
N PRO A 451 17.55 26.51 4.60
CA PRO A 451 18.58 27.26 5.34
C PRO A 451 18.44 27.18 6.87
N PHE A 452 17.21 27.05 7.38
CA PHE A 452 16.96 26.93 8.82
C PHE A 452 17.46 25.57 9.34
N PHE A 453 17.26 24.51 8.56
CA PHE A 453 17.76 23.19 8.88
C PHE A 453 19.29 23.10 8.73
N GLU A 454 19.86 23.66 7.66
CA GLU A 454 21.31 23.70 7.45
C GLU A 454 22.01 24.42 8.60
N THR A 455 21.53 25.61 8.97
CA THR A 455 22.13 26.40 10.05
C THR A 455 21.87 25.78 11.43
N GLY A 456 20.64 25.31 11.67
CA GLY A 456 20.23 24.75 12.97
C GLY A 456 20.90 23.42 13.30
N PHE A 457 21.21 22.59 12.29
CA PHE A 457 21.85 21.29 12.46
C PHE A 457 23.32 21.26 12.01
N GLY A 458 23.85 22.38 11.52
CA GLY A 458 25.24 22.47 11.03
C GLY A 458 25.50 21.56 9.83
N ILE A 459 24.50 21.37 8.96
CA ILE A 459 24.61 20.50 7.79
C ILE A 459 25.21 21.28 6.63
N LEU A 460 26.36 20.83 6.14
CA LEU A 460 27.02 21.39 4.98
C LEU A 460 26.42 20.80 3.70
N SER A 461 25.42 21.49 3.14
CA SER A 461 24.80 21.08 1.87
C SER A 461 25.62 21.53 0.65
N THR A 462 25.36 20.91 -0.49
CA THR A 462 25.87 21.35 -1.80
C THR A 462 25.59 22.84 -2.07
N MET A 463 24.41 23.32 -1.69
CA MET A 463 24.05 24.73 -1.86
C MET A 463 24.90 25.65 -1.00
N ARG A 464 25.14 25.25 0.25
CA ARG A 464 26.00 26.00 1.17
C ARG A 464 27.45 26.02 0.70
N LEU A 465 27.95 24.89 0.16
CA LEU A 465 29.28 24.83 -0.47
C LEU A 465 29.41 25.81 -1.63
N ILE A 466 28.42 25.86 -2.54
CA ILE A 466 28.40 26.78 -3.68
C ILE A 466 28.30 28.26 -3.22
N GLU A 467 27.55 28.54 -2.15
CA GLU A 467 27.51 29.89 -1.57
C GLU A 467 28.89 30.31 -1.03
N LEU A 468 29.57 29.40 -0.32
CA LEU A 468 30.89 29.62 0.26
C LEU A 468 32.01 29.62 -0.79
N SER A 469 31.77 29.10 -1.99
CA SER A 469 32.72 29.19 -3.11
C SER A 469 32.67 30.53 -3.84
N ASN A 470 31.69 31.40 -3.53
CA ASN A 470 31.55 32.69 -4.19
C ASN A 470 32.67 33.66 -3.73
N PRO A 471 33.50 34.21 -4.64
CA PRO A 471 34.56 35.16 -4.29
C PRO A 471 34.08 36.43 -3.58
N ASN A 472 32.80 36.77 -3.70
CA ASN A 472 32.19 37.90 -2.97
C ASN A 472 31.86 37.58 -1.51
N HIS A 473 31.91 36.31 -1.10
CA HIS A 473 31.70 35.91 0.28
C HIS A 473 32.75 36.62 1.17
N PRO A 474 32.37 37.27 2.29
CA PRO A 474 33.28 38.15 3.04
C PRO A 474 34.60 37.50 3.43
N MET A 475 34.58 36.22 3.84
CA MET A 475 35.79 35.49 4.23
C MET A 475 36.70 35.15 3.05
N LEU A 476 36.13 34.76 1.90
CA LEU A 476 36.94 34.44 0.72
C LEU A 476 37.51 35.72 0.09
N ARG A 477 36.71 36.79 0.06
CA ARG A 477 37.14 38.12 -0.36
C ARG A 477 38.30 38.63 0.51
N LYS A 478 38.25 38.37 1.82
CA LYS A 478 39.35 38.72 2.74
C LYS A 478 40.67 38.07 2.32
N ILE A 479 40.68 36.76 2.05
CA ILE A 479 41.88 36.03 1.59
C ILE A 479 42.36 36.62 0.26
N LEU A 480 41.45 36.86 -0.69
CA LEU A 480 41.76 37.46 -1.98
C LEU A 480 42.43 38.84 -1.86
N THR A 481 41.96 39.70 -0.94
CA THR A 481 42.45 41.08 -0.82
C THR A 481 43.66 41.23 0.09
N GLU A 482 43.73 40.47 1.18
CA GLU A 482 44.81 40.59 2.19
C GLU A 482 46.01 39.68 1.88
N THR A 483 45.78 38.55 1.20
CA THR A 483 46.80 37.52 0.90
C THR A 483 46.63 36.97 -0.52
N PRO A 484 46.84 37.78 -1.58
CA PRO A 484 46.56 37.39 -2.96
C PRO A 484 47.39 36.19 -3.45
N GLY A 485 48.62 36.02 -2.94
CA GLY A 485 49.46 34.88 -3.25
C GLY A 485 48.92 33.58 -2.66
N THR A 486 48.50 33.63 -1.39
CA THR A 486 47.80 32.53 -0.71
C THR A 486 46.46 32.21 -1.37
N TYR A 487 45.72 33.21 -1.85
CA TYR A 487 44.50 32.97 -2.63
C TYR A 487 44.80 32.18 -3.90
N HIS A 488 45.81 32.57 -4.67
CA HIS A 488 46.20 31.86 -5.90
C HIS A 488 46.64 30.42 -5.58
N HIS A 489 47.45 30.23 -4.54
CA HIS A 489 47.80 28.90 -4.00
C HIS A 489 46.55 28.07 -3.70
N SER A 490 45.64 28.60 -2.88
CA SER A 490 44.42 27.92 -2.47
C SER A 490 43.53 27.51 -3.64
N VAL A 491 43.46 28.32 -4.70
CA VAL A 491 42.72 27.98 -5.93
C VAL A 491 43.36 26.81 -6.68
N MET A 492 44.68 26.76 -6.74
CA MET A 492 45.39 25.64 -7.38
C MET A 492 45.21 24.35 -6.58
N VAL A 493 45.38 24.42 -5.25
CA VAL A 493 45.12 23.30 -4.34
C VAL A 493 43.69 22.81 -4.45
N ALA A 494 42.71 23.71 -4.58
CA ALA A 494 41.30 23.37 -4.76
C ALA A 494 41.07 22.51 -6.01
N ASN A 495 41.64 22.89 -7.16
CA ASN A 495 41.46 22.15 -8.41
C ASN A 495 42.13 20.76 -8.36
N LEU A 496 43.32 20.67 -7.74
CA LEU A 496 44.02 19.42 -7.53
C LEU A 496 43.24 18.48 -6.60
N SER A 497 42.74 19.03 -5.48
CA SER A 497 42.02 18.26 -4.47
C SER A 497 40.66 17.77 -4.98
N GLU A 498 39.92 18.62 -5.72
CA GLU A 498 38.65 18.25 -6.37
C GLU A 498 38.84 17.05 -7.29
N SER A 499 39.78 17.16 -8.24
CA SER A 499 40.05 16.12 -9.24
C SER A 499 40.52 14.81 -8.60
N ALA A 500 41.30 14.88 -7.52
CA ALA A 500 41.77 13.71 -6.80
C ALA A 500 40.65 13.05 -5.97
N CYS A 501 39.76 13.82 -5.35
CA CYS A 501 38.62 13.29 -4.61
C CYS A 501 37.60 12.63 -5.55
N GLU A 502 37.25 13.27 -6.66
CA GLU A 502 36.32 12.72 -7.65
C GLU A 502 36.83 11.38 -8.22
N ALA A 503 38.13 11.27 -8.47
CA ALA A 503 38.73 10.05 -9.02
C ALA A 503 38.59 8.82 -8.10
N ILE A 504 38.37 9.01 -6.80
CA ILE A 504 38.15 7.93 -5.83
C ILE A 504 36.71 7.87 -5.29
N GLY A 505 35.82 8.74 -5.78
CA GLY A 505 34.43 8.84 -5.30
C GLY A 505 34.28 9.50 -3.92
N ALA A 506 35.26 10.30 -3.50
CA ALA A 506 35.17 11.17 -2.32
C ALA A 506 34.50 12.51 -2.67
N ASP A 507 34.18 13.35 -1.67
CA ASP A 507 33.48 14.62 -1.90
C ASP A 507 34.40 15.69 -2.51
N GLY A 508 34.43 15.75 -3.85
CA GLY A 508 35.23 16.72 -4.60
C GLY A 508 34.83 18.17 -4.37
N LEU A 509 33.53 18.45 -4.20
CA LEU A 509 33.05 19.81 -3.96
C LEU A 509 33.48 20.31 -2.58
N LEU A 510 33.37 19.47 -1.55
CA LEU A 510 33.90 19.78 -0.22
C LEU A 510 35.41 20.05 -0.29
N ALA A 511 36.17 19.20 -0.98
CA ALA A 511 37.60 19.36 -1.10
C ALA A 511 37.99 20.66 -1.80
N ARG A 512 37.30 20.99 -2.90
CA ARG A 512 37.47 22.25 -3.64
C ARG A 512 37.23 23.47 -2.75
N VAL A 513 36.04 23.54 -2.14
CA VAL A 513 35.64 24.75 -1.41
C VAL A 513 36.39 24.86 -0.08
N GLY A 514 36.62 23.74 0.61
CA GLY A 514 37.44 23.71 1.82
C GLY A 514 38.88 24.17 1.58
N SER A 515 39.46 23.81 0.43
CA SER A 515 40.79 24.31 0.03
C SER A 515 40.85 25.82 -0.12
N TYR A 516 39.75 26.52 -0.43
CA TYR A 516 39.77 27.99 -0.47
C TYR A 516 40.02 28.63 0.91
N TYR A 517 39.75 27.90 1.99
CA TYR A 517 39.79 28.42 3.36
C TYR A 517 40.88 27.79 4.23
N HIS A 518 41.55 26.72 3.78
CA HIS A 518 42.53 25.98 4.59
C HIS A 518 43.62 26.90 5.18
N ASP A 519 44.01 27.91 4.41
CA ASP A 519 45.11 28.84 4.70
C ASP A 519 44.67 30.22 5.23
N ILE A 520 43.38 30.38 5.60
CA ILE A 520 42.83 31.68 6.01
C ILE A 520 43.59 32.34 7.19
N GLY A 521 44.25 31.54 8.04
CA GLY A 521 45.07 32.06 9.13
C GLY A 521 46.27 32.89 8.69
N LYS A 522 46.78 32.68 7.46
CA LYS A 522 47.87 33.49 6.89
C LYS A 522 47.50 34.97 6.76
N THR A 523 46.19 35.30 6.71
CA THR A 523 45.68 36.69 6.70
C THR A 523 46.08 37.48 7.94
N LYS A 524 46.39 36.83 9.07
CA LYS A 524 46.82 37.52 10.29
C LYS A 524 48.21 38.14 10.16
N ARG A 525 49.10 37.51 9.37
CA ARG A 525 50.51 37.93 9.19
C ARG A 525 51.01 37.66 7.75
N PRO A 526 50.43 38.29 6.72
CA PRO A 526 50.66 37.94 5.31
C PRO A 526 52.14 37.89 4.89
N GLN A 527 52.92 38.89 5.30
CA GLN A 527 54.31 39.10 4.91
C GLN A 527 55.29 38.00 5.33
N TYR A 528 54.90 37.12 6.25
CA TYR A 528 55.73 35.98 6.68
C TYR A 528 55.57 34.75 5.79
N PHE A 529 54.63 34.74 4.85
CA PHE A 529 54.41 33.63 3.93
C PHE A 529 54.95 34.00 2.54
N ILE A 530 55.83 33.17 2.00
CA ILE A 530 56.66 33.48 0.82
C ILE A 530 55.82 33.83 -0.42
N GLU A 531 54.66 33.18 -0.57
CA GLU A 531 53.75 33.42 -1.68
C GLU A 531 53.15 34.83 -1.69
N ASN A 532 53.15 35.53 -0.55
CA ASN A 532 52.65 36.91 -0.43
C ASN A 532 53.77 37.96 -0.40
N GLN A 533 55.04 37.55 -0.46
CA GLN A 533 56.18 38.48 -0.44
C GLN A 533 56.40 39.08 -1.84
N MET A 534 55.99 40.33 -2.04
CA MET A 534 56.22 41.06 -3.29
C MET A 534 57.32 42.11 -3.10
N ASN A 535 58.50 41.90 -3.69
CA ASN A 535 59.62 42.84 -3.68
C ASN A 535 60.08 43.29 -2.27
N ILE A 536 59.92 42.43 -1.26
CA ILE A 536 60.43 42.65 0.09
C ILE A 536 61.47 41.59 0.45
N GLU A 537 62.40 41.95 1.33
CA GLU A 537 63.32 40.99 1.94
C GLU A 537 62.53 40.03 2.85
N ASN A 538 62.80 38.72 2.78
CA ASN A 538 62.10 37.72 3.57
C ASN A 538 62.28 38.02 5.08
N PRO A 539 61.19 38.32 5.83
CA PRO A 539 61.29 38.66 7.25
C PRO A 539 61.92 37.57 8.11
N HIS A 540 61.82 36.30 7.68
CA HIS A 540 62.43 35.17 8.37
C HIS A 540 63.96 35.25 8.46
N ASN A 541 64.63 35.99 7.58
CA ASN A 541 66.08 36.21 7.64
C ASN A 541 66.52 36.96 8.91
N LYS A 542 65.59 37.67 9.57
CA LYS A 542 65.84 38.47 10.78
C LYS A 542 65.31 37.79 12.05
N LEU A 543 64.75 36.58 11.93
CA LEU A 543 64.16 35.83 13.04
C LEU A 543 64.98 34.58 13.35
N SER A 544 64.94 34.12 14.60
CA SER A 544 65.42 32.79 14.94
C SER A 544 64.52 31.72 14.33
N ALA A 545 65.06 30.51 14.10
CA ALA A 545 64.28 29.37 13.61
C ALA A 545 63.06 29.06 14.50
N GLN A 546 63.20 29.19 15.83
CA GLN A 546 62.09 28.99 16.77
C GLN A 546 60.96 30.01 16.58
N LEU A 547 61.31 31.29 16.37
CA LEU A 547 60.33 32.34 16.18
C LEU A 547 59.65 32.22 14.82
N SER A 548 60.41 31.90 13.77
CA SER A 548 59.88 31.56 12.44
C SER A 548 58.90 30.40 12.50
N LYS A 549 59.25 29.33 13.20
CA LYS A 549 58.37 28.18 13.44
C LYS A 549 57.08 28.57 14.15
N ASN A 550 57.13 29.40 15.19
CA ASN A 550 55.93 29.84 15.91
C ASN A 550 55.00 30.66 15.01
N VAL A 551 55.55 31.53 14.16
CA VAL A 551 54.76 32.33 13.21
C VAL A 551 54.10 31.45 12.15
N ILE A 552 54.84 30.48 11.61
CA ILE A 552 54.32 29.59 10.58
C ILE A 552 53.26 28.68 11.17
N ILE A 553 53.55 27.95 12.26
CA ILE A 553 52.59 26.98 12.83
C ILE A 553 51.32 27.68 13.33
N SER A 554 51.39 28.94 13.77
CA SER A 554 50.20 29.63 14.28
C SER A 554 49.12 29.86 13.22
N HIS A 555 49.41 29.81 11.91
CA HIS A 555 48.39 30.02 10.88
C HIS A 555 47.26 28.98 10.97
N VAL A 556 47.57 27.76 11.42
CA VAL A 556 46.57 26.70 11.65
C VAL A 556 45.62 27.14 12.77
N THR A 557 46.16 27.46 13.95
CA THR A 557 45.36 27.89 15.11
C THR A 557 44.63 29.21 14.86
N ASP A 558 45.26 30.14 14.16
CA ASP A 558 44.70 31.44 13.79
C ASP A 558 43.54 31.25 12.78
N GLY A 559 43.70 30.32 11.84
CA GLY A 559 42.66 29.96 10.86
C GLY A 559 41.43 29.36 11.54
N VAL A 560 41.65 28.41 12.46
CA VAL A 560 40.58 27.81 13.29
C VAL A 560 39.84 28.88 14.09
N GLU A 561 40.55 29.81 14.73
CA GLU A 561 39.95 30.92 15.48
C GLU A 561 39.08 31.82 14.58
N ILE A 562 39.60 32.20 13.40
CA ILE A 562 38.88 33.02 12.43
C ILE A 562 37.61 32.32 11.93
N LEU A 563 37.71 31.04 11.55
CA LEU A 563 36.58 30.28 11.02
C LEU A 563 35.49 30.04 12.09
N LYS A 564 35.88 29.70 13.33
CA LYS A 564 34.95 29.57 14.47
C LYS A 564 34.24 30.89 14.77
N LYS A 565 34.98 32.00 14.81
CA LYS A 565 34.42 33.34 15.06
C LYS A 565 33.38 33.75 14.00
N ASN A 566 33.56 33.32 12.75
CA ASN A 566 32.64 33.60 11.65
C ASN A 566 31.56 32.53 11.44
N LYS A 567 31.41 31.57 12.38
CA LYS A 567 30.42 30.48 12.32
C LYS A 567 30.47 29.70 11.00
N MET A 568 31.69 29.46 10.50
CA MET A 568 31.90 28.63 9.32
C MET A 568 31.60 27.15 9.63
N PRO A 569 31.24 26.34 8.61
CA PRO A 569 30.98 24.90 8.80
C PRO A 569 32.14 24.18 9.48
N LYS A 570 31.83 23.15 10.27
CA LYS A 570 32.84 22.41 11.04
C LYS A 570 33.89 21.78 10.12
N GLU A 571 33.46 21.27 8.97
CA GLU A 571 34.32 20.66 7.96
C GLU A 571 35.43 21.62 7.51
N PHE A 572 35.16 22.92 7.42
CA PHE A 572 36.17 23.91 7.00
C PHE A 572 37.14 24.23 8.14
N ILE A 573 36.63 24.23 9.38
CA ILE A 573 37.45 24.38 10.58
C ILE A 573 38.40 23.18 10.68
N ASP A 574 37.89 21.97 10.49
CA ASP A 574 38.65 20.72 10.54
C ASP A 574 39.71 20.69 9.41
N ILE A 575 39.37 21.12 8.18
CA ILE A 575 40.34 21.26 7.08
C ILE A 575 41.45 22.25 7.45
N ALA A 576 41.11 23.44 7.94
CA ALA A 576 42.11 24.43 8.34
C ALA A 576 43.00 23.94 9.49
N GLU A 577 42.45 23.16 10.43
CA GLU A 577 43.18 22.57 11.56
C GLU A 577 44.12 21.43 11.14
N GLN A 578 43.67 20.58 10.20
CA GLN A 578 44.28 19.26 9.96
C GLN A 578 45.06 19.16 8.65
N HIS A 579 45.00 20.14 7.73
CA HIS A 579 45.65 20.01 6.41
C HIS A 579 47.17 19.80 6.47
N HIS A 580 47.84 20.20 7.55
CA HIS A 580 49.25 19.86 7.80
C HIS A 580 49.46 18.66 8.75
N GLY A 581 48.41 18.11 9.34
CA GLY A 581 48.49 17.04 10.33
C GLY A 581 49.48 17.36 11.44
N THR A 582 50.38 16.42 11.70
CA THR A 582 51.49 16.54 12.66
C THR A 582 52.84 16.59 11.96
N THR A 583 52.88 17.14 10.75
CA THR A 583 54.07 17.10 9.90
C THR A 583 55.20 17.99 10.45
N LEU A 584 56.44 17.65 10.12
CA LEU A 584 57.61 18.39 10.56
C LEU A 584 57.85 19.62 9.66
N LEU A 585 58.06 20.79 10.27
CA LEU A 585 58.50 22.00 9.57
C LEU A 585 60.01 21.90 9.22
N LYS A 586 60.33 21.08 8.21
CA LYS A 586 61.69 20.59 7.89
C LYS A 586 62.74 21.70 7.78
N TYR A 587 62.47 22.77 7.03
CA TYR A 587 63.47 23.83 6.78
C TYR A 587 63.97 24.50 8.06
N PHE A 588 63.04 24.97 8.91
CA PHE A 588 63.41 25.63 10.16
C PHE A 588 63.93 24.65 11.22
N TYR A 589 63.48 23.39 11.20
CA TYR A 589 64.06 22.35 12.04
C TYR A 589 65.55 22.14 11.73
N HIS A 590 65.92 21.99 10.45
CA HIS A 590 67.32 21.82 10.05
C HIS A 590 68.16 23.07 10.35
N GLN A 591 67.63 24.27 10.07
CA GLN A 591 68.30 25.52 10.42
C GLN A 591 68.57 25.64 11.94
N ALA A 592 67.60 25.20 12.76
CA ALA A 592 67.77 25.20 14.21
C ALA A 592 68.80 24.16 14.66
N LYS A 593 68.77 22.96 14.05
CA LYS A 593 69.67 21.84 14.36
C LYS A 593 71.13 22.15 14.02
N GLU A 594 71.38 22.95 12.98
CA GLU A 594 72.72 23.47 12.66
C GLU A 594 73.28 24.37 13.77
N SER A 595 72.41 25.07 14.49
CA SER A 595 72.81 25.98 15.58
C SER A 595 72.81 25.32 16.96
N ASN A 596 72.08 24.21 17.15
CA ASN A 596 71.97 23.48 18.40
C ASN A 596 71.59 22.01 18.13
N GLU A 597 72.47 21.07 18.47
CA GLU A 597 72.24 19.64 18.24
C GLU A 597 71.11 19.03 19.11
N ASN A 598 70.75 19.68 20.22
CA ASN A 598 69.75 19.19 21.19
C ASN A 598 68.31 19.64 20.86
N ILE A 599 67.94 19.71 19.58
CA ILE A 599 66.60 20.10 19.14
C ILE A 599 65.77 18.87 18.73
N TYR A 600 64.63 18.73 19.40
CA TYR A 600 63.66 17.67 19.18
C TYR A 600 62.73 17.99 17.99
N GLU A 601 62.37 16.98 17.19
CA GLU A 601 61.46 17.16 16.05
C GLU A 601 60.08 17.62 16.50
N GLU A 602 59.63 17.12 17.65
CA GLU A 602 58.33 17.40 18.26
C GLU A 602 58.11 18.91 18.46
N GLU A 603 59.17 19.68 18.70
CA GLU A 603 59.10 21.14 18.85
C GLU A 603 58.77 21.85 17.53
N PHE A 604 59.02 21.23 16.38
CA PHE A 604 58.84 21.78 15.04
C PHE A 604 57.69 21.11 14.27
N ARG A 605 56.92 20.23 14.92
CA ARG A 605 55.73 19.61 14.34
C ARG A 605 54.49 20.46 14.53
N TYR A 606 53.59 20.40 13.56
CA TYR A 606 52.25 20.97 13.70
C TYR A 606 51.49 20.24 14.83
N PRO A 607 50.59 20.94 15.54
CA PRO A 607 49.87 20.37 16.69
C PRO A 607 48.85 19.29 16.30
N GLY A 608 48.48 19.19 15.02
CA GLY A 608 47.45 18.27 14.55
C GLY A 608 46.02 18.69 14.91
N PRO A 609 45.06 17.76 14.87
CA PRO A 609 45.25 16.31 14.71
C PRO A 609 45.65 15.91 13.27
N LYS A 610 46.01 14.63 13.09
CA LYS A 610 46.20 14.06 11.74
C LYS A 610 44.90 14.13 10.94
N PRO A 611 44.95 14.14 9.60
CA PRO A 611 43.77 14.06 8.75
C PRO A 611 42.80 12.96 9.21
N GLN A 612 41.56 13.35 9.53
CA GLN A 612 40.51 12.41 10.00
C GLN A 612 39.63 11.89 8.85
N THR A 613 39.71 12.48 7.65
CA THR A 613 38.93 12.07 6.48
C THR A 613 39.79 11.97 5.23
N LYS A 614 39.27 11.28 4.20
CA LYS A 614 39.94 11.14 2.90
C LYS A 614 40.13 12.50 2.22
N GLU A 615 39.13 13.37 2.32
CA GLU A 615 39.15 14.71 1.73
C GLU A 615 40.29 15.55 2.34
N ILE A 616 40.43 15.54 3.67
CA ILE A 616 41.50 16.27 4.37
C ILE A 616 42.88 15.70 4.01
N ALA A 617 43.01 14.37 3.92
CA ALA A 617 44.25 13.73 3.49
C ALA A 617 44.64 14.14 2.07
N ILE A 618 43.67 14.20 1.16
CA ILE A 618 43.89 14.64 -0.22
C ILE A 618 44.30 16.12 -0.26
N ILE A 619 43.62 17.00 0.48
CA ILE A 619 43.99 18.42 0.60
C ILE A 619 45.42 18.54 1.14
N SER A 620 45.79 17.76 2.16
CA SER A 620 47.14 17.75 2.73
C SER A 620 48.24 17.37 1.73
N ILE A 621 47.95 16.41 0.85
CA ILE A 621 48.86 15.97 -0.21
C ILE A 621 48.92 17.04 -1.30
N ALA A 622 47.77 17.52 -1.76
CA ALA A 622 47.66 18.51 -2.84
C ALA A 622 48.32 19.84 -2.47
N ASP A 623 48.18 20.31 -1.23
CA ASP A 623 48.85 21.50 -0.69
C ASP A 623 50.38 21.39 -0.83
N SER A 624 50.95 20.28 -0.37
CA SER A 624 52.39 20.03 -0.45
C SER A 624 52.88 19.85 -1.88
N VAL A 625 52.09 19.18 -2.72
CA VAL A 625 52.40 18.97 -4.14
C VAL A 625 52.40 20.29 -4.90
N GLU A 626 51.39 21.14 -4.73
CA GLU A 626 51.31 22.46 -5.37
C GLU A 626 52.54 23.29 -5.00
N ALA A 627 52.81 23.44 -3.71
CA ALA A 627 53.89 24.28 -3.21
C ALA A 627 55.25 23.79 -3.71
N ALA A 628 55.46 22.47 -3.71
CA ALA A 628 56.71 21.87 -4.18
C ALA A 628 56.89 22.03 -5.71
N VAL A 629 55.85 21.80 -6.51
CA VAL A 629 55.93 21.98 -7.97
C VAL A 629 56.11 23.45 -8.34
N ARG A 630 55.42 24.38 -7.66
CA ARG A 630 55.56 25.83 -7.87
C ARG A 630 57.00 26.31 -7.65
N SER A 631 57.71 25.70 -6.69
CA SER A 631 59.12 25.99 -6.41
C SER A 631 60.12 25.26 -7.31
N MET A 632 59.66 24.33 -8.16
CA MET A 632 60.53 23.50 -8.99
C MET A 632 61.06 24.24 -10.22
N SER A 633 62.38 24.16 -10.45
CA SER A 633 62.99 24.64 -11.69
C SER A 633 62.70 23.70 -12.87
N ASN A 634 61.89 24.16 -13.83
CA ASN A 634 61.46 23.45 -15.04
C ASN A 634 60.73 22.12 -14.74
N PRO A 635 59.40 22.16 -14.48
CA PRO A 635 58.60 21.02 -14.09
C PRO A 635 58.24 20.13 -15.29
N THR A 636 59.06 19.12 -15.58
CA THR A 636 58.76 18.11 -16.60
C THR A 636 57.84 17.02 -16.04
N PRO A 637 57.05 16.31 -16.88
CA PRO A 637 56.14 15.26 -16.41
C PRO A 637 56.80 14.20 -15.50
N ASP A 638 57.99 13.72 -15.87
CA ASP A 638 58.75 12.74 -15.06
C ASP A 638 59.17 13.30 -13.69
N LYS A 639 59.50 14.60 -13.62
CA LYS A 639 59.88 15.24 -12.35
C LYS A 639 58.66 15.45 -11.46
N ILE A 640 57.53 15.84 -12.06
CA ILE A 640 56.25 15.99 -11.37
C ILE A 640 55.85 14.64 -10.76
N GLU A 641 55.86 13.55 -11.53
CA GLU A 641 55.47 12.24 -11.02
C GLU A 641 56.36 11.78 -9.86
N LYS A 642 57.69 11.91 -10.00
CA LYS A 642 58.63 11.58 -8.92
C LYS A 642 58.36 12.40 -7.66
N LEU A 643 58.09 13.70 -7.80
CA LEU A 643 57.80 14.57 -6.68
C LEU A 643 56.48 14.19 -5.98
N VAL A 644 55.41 13.97 -6.74
CA VAL A 644 54.09 13.56 -6.20
C VAL A 644 54.22 12.26 -5.42
N ARG A 645 54.87 11.24 -6.00
CA ARG A 645 55.10 9.95 -5.33
C ARG A 645 55.97 10.09 -4.08
N SER A 646 56.99 10.95 -4.12
CA SER A 646 57.84 11.21 -2.95
C SER A 646 57.03 11.83 -1.81
N ILE A 647 56.18 12.82 -2.09
CA ILE A 647 55.35 13.47 -1.06
C ILE A 647 54.37 12.48 -0.44
N ILE A 648 53.72 11.64 -1.24
CA ILE A 648 52.82 10.59 -0.74
C ILE A 648 53.60 9.59 0.13
N SER A 649 54.79 9.17 -0.31
CA SER A 649 55.65 8.27 0.47
C SER A 649 56.09 8.91 1.80
N ASP A 650 56.48 10.18 1.80
CA ASP A 650 56.85 10.92 3.00
C ASP A 650 55.69 10.96 4.00
N ARG A 651 54.46 11.23 3.53
CA ARG A 651 53.25 11.24 4.37
C ARG A 651 52.95 9.87 4.97
N LEU A 652 53.12 8.80 4.19
CA LEU A 652 52.91 7.43 4.64
C LEU A 652 53.95 7.02 5.70
N GLN A 653 55.23 7.34 5.47
CA GLN A 653 56.33 7.04 6.39
C GLN A 653 56.24 7.85 7.70
N ASP A 654 55.72 9.09 7.63
CA ASP A 654 55.46 9.94 8.80
C ASP A 654 54.09 9.65 9.47
N HIS A 655 53.47 8.52 9.15
CA HIS A 655 52.22 8.03 9.75
C HIS A 655 51.06 9.04 9.68
N GLN A 656 51.07 9.97 8.73
CA GLN A 656 50.08 11.07 8.67
C GLN A 656 48.69 10.61 8.22
N LEU A 657 48.61 9.43 7.61
CA LEU A 657 47.38 8.90 7.02
C LEU A 657 46.74 7.79 7.87
N ASP A 658 47.26 7.52 9.07
CA ASP A 658 46.86 6.41 9.93
C ASP A 658 45.48 6.60 10.58
N GLU A 659 44.96 7.83 10.60
CA GLU A 659 43.70 8.21 11.26
C GLU A 659 42.55 8.53 10.28
N CYS A 660 42.71 8.17 9.01
CA CYS A 660 41.63 8.24 8.02
C CYS A 660 41.54 6.97 7.17
N ASP A 661 40.36 6.71 6.61
CA ASP A 661 40.06 5.48 5.87
C ASP A 661 40.62 5.46 4.43
N ILE A 662 41.74 6.13 4.16
CA ILE A 662 42.36 6.19 2.82
C ILE A 662 43.18 4.92 2.54
N THR A 663 42.94 4.29 1.40
CA THR A 663 43.60 3.03 1.04
C THR A 663 44.82 3.25 0.15
N LEU A 664 45.77 2.31 0.16
CA LEU A 664 46.93 2.35 -0.74
C LEU A 664 46.53 2.41 -2.22
N ARG A 665 45.44 1.72 -2.60
CA ARG A 665 44.89 1.77 -3.96
C ARG A 665 44.40 3.17 -4.32
N GLU A 666 43.72 3.84 -3.40
CA GLU A 666 43.25 5.21 -3.60
C GLU A 666 44.43 6.18 -3.73
N LEU A 667 45.50 6.01 -2.93
CA LEU A 667 46.72 6.82 -3.06
C LEU A 667 47.36 6.74 -4.45
N ASP A 668 47.38 5.56 -5.08
CA ASP A 668 47.87 5.42 -6.45
C ASP A 668 46.96 6.13 -7.48
N ILE A 669 45.64 6.13 -7.27
CA ILE A 669 44.69 6.85 -8.13
C ILE A 669 44.87 8.36 -7.95
N ILE A 670 45.01 8.83 -6.71
CA ILE A 670 45.28 10.23 -6.36
C ILE A 670 46.57 10.69 -7.01
N ALA A 671 47.66 9.91 -6.91
CA ALA A 671 48.94 10.25 -7.52
C ALA A 671 48.80 10.49 -9.04
N LYS A 672 48.07 9.61 -9.74
CA LYS A 672 47.80 9.76 -11.18
C LYS A 672 46.97 11.01 -11.49
N SER A 673 45.87 11.22 -10.76
CA SER A 673 44.99 12.39 -10.94
C SER A 673 45.72 13.72 -10.72
N LEU A 674 46.58 13.79 -9.68
CA LEU A 674 47.43 14.95 -9.42
C LEU A 674 48.43 15.18 -10.56
N CYS A 675 49.09 14.13 -11.06
CA CYS A 675 50.03 14.25 -12.18
C CYS A 675 49.35 14.74 -13.46
N GLU A 676 48.18 14.19 -13.80
CA GLU A 676 47.39 14.61 -14.95
C GLU A 676 46.98 16.08 -14.85
N SER A 677 46.48 16.49 -13.69
CA SER A 677 46.07 17.89 -13.42
C SER A 677 47.25 18.86 -13.54
N LEU A 678 48.41 18.52 -12.94
CA LEU A 678 49.62 19.34 -12.98
C LEU A 678 50.22 19.43 -14.38
N ASN A 679 50.26 18.32 -15.12
CA ASN A 679 50.71 18.33 -16.51
C ASN A 679 49.84 19.28 -17.35
N GLY A 680 48.52 19.27 -17.15
CA GLY A 680 47.60 20.22 -17.80
C GLY A 680 47.88 21.68 -17.44
N ILE A 681 48.22 21.97 -16.19
CA ILE A 681 48.54 23.33 -15.69
C ILE A 681 49.88 23.83 -16.23
N PHE A 682 50.92 22.98 -16.23
CA PHE A 682 52.29 23.38 -16.55
C PHE A 682 52.71 23.10 -18.01
N HIS A 683 51.84 22.52 -18.84
CA HIS A 683 52.09 22.45 -20.28
C HIS A 683 52.06 23.85 -20.91
N SER A 684 53.22 24.28 -21.40
CA SER A 684 53.39 25.49 -22.18
C SER A 684 52.51 25.46 -23.44
N ARG A 685 51.67 26.50 -23.61
CA ARG A 685 51.21 26.87 -24.96
C ARG A 685 52.45 26.98 -25.83
N ILE A 686 52.48 26.25 -26.96
CA ILE A 686 53.53 26.32 -27.96
C ILE A 686 53.89 27.79 -28.18
N GLU A 687 55.11 28.19 -27.79
CA GLU A 687 55.62 29.53 -28.10
C GLU A 687 55.80 29.63 -29.61
N TYR A 688 55.08 30.57 -30.23
CA TYR A 688 55.34 30.90 -31.63
C TYR A 688 56.74 31.49 -31.75
N PRO A 689 57.61 30.96 -32.63
CA PRO A 689 58.96 31.45 -32.77
C PRO A 689 58.95 32.93 -33.16
N GLU A 690 59.68 33.76 -32.42
CA GLU A 690 59.90 35.16 -32.79
C GLU A 690 60.65 35.22 -34.13
N LEU A 691 59.98 35.76 -35.15
CA LEU A 691 60.61 36.07 -36.44
C LEU A 691 61.63 37.20 -36.25
N THR A 692 62.91 36.82 -36.15
CA THR A 692 64.02 37.76 -36.11
C THR A 692 64.14 38.49 -37.46
N LYS A 693 63.72 39.75 -37.53
CA LYS A 693 64.01 40.65 -38.65
C LYS A 693 65.39 41.29 -38.48
N LYS A 694 66.31 41.02 -39.40
CA LYS A 694 67.08 41.99 -40.22
C LYS A 694 68.35 41.34 -40.79
N GLN A 695 68.26 40.79 -42.01
CA GLN A 695 69.41 40.76 -42.91
C GLN A 695 69.50 42.12 -43.60
N LYS A 696 70.61 42.83 -43.35
CA LYS A 696 71.07 43.94 -44.19
C LYS A 696 71.49 43.35 -45.54
N VAL A 697 70.82 43.75 -46.62
CA VAL A 697 71.35 43.60 -47.98
C VAL A 697 72.11 44.87 -48.31
N LYS A 698 73.33 44.69 -48.83
CA LYS A 698 74.21 45.74 -49.36
C LYS A 698 73.64 46.34 -50.64
#